data_AF-H1VJB8-F1
#
_entry.id   AF-H1VJB8-F1
#
_cell.length_a   1.000
_cell.length_b   1.000
_cell.length_c   1.000
_cell.angle_alpha   90.00
_cell.angle_beta   90.00
_cell.angle_gamma   90.00
#
_symmetry.space_group_name_H-M   'P 1'
#
loop_
_entity.id
_entity.type
_entity.pdbx_description
1 polymer ?
#
loop_
_entity_poly.entity_id
_entity_poly.type
_entity_poly.pdbx_seq_one_letter_code
_entity_poly.pdbx_strand_id
1 'polypeptide(L)'
;MAQVADRHYFPPLEECLNGDTIIISWKLIAAALADQDDVRRKSDAVVQFLQDDCVRSLLRDPATAFAPPSDSTRSKFETRTAAIHVTPQPNQKFDIKVIKEDAQWLSRNAKVNLITALRATVVEFQSRPASHLTSTLSSQDIVNLQEASGVASMQSSALVPIAGAAQDAETIWADFEKEESRRQRIFQTYLAERRHFLMTAALVQENVLYTQPSASVLTTAGEPSTQTHLIPANDRPKYLDDLLTTYLQYVTDAIGRLAEGLEAVVEDKGLLGEELELEWMRTALTEVVHALTVVFQSIYGNGDSFVPSAVVGQWFGLMDNYGFLNGITAPTDAISSLIMPLRSLICAISIKLLNPSRSIECLAEEAPEYRGDEDPYITAPAVLEQVHNAILAAANSDCESQSPIIFAWTVVVHRMFYSHHDRIEKRDALQNQRSQETFEAGVLIRPTTNRRLSAGSIVSLDGKSFDIFLNNVGLDKDLQVVEQLAVAVTSNGRAYEVLSEMALAIGGYSDGAFSPLLGSRVRLAYVDFLKATYPLVGYQSDSVTSLLSVLGAGQQYWDLSRPALHPSNDILAEVLQDSTAMEYYFHQALNRYPFELLPFLNICRTLANCVVADDRMDTVVNLLRKTPSLTFILPDDYQQYELAQEEDNTNTFYLLEDIPLFTPATAWNRRTRLDDAFRIPAETVGRFVTDTGRVVLMEYEHSALALLGKRLEVQLAPETYRSELDAFQPEETAETIALFATLLRAEVLKSERQGLSGETSLKSGLDLLEEIGKHVSGNKDLVAVVCETMDAYMQDEKATEDVKALRSSTHAFSS
;
A
#
# COMPACT_ATOMS: atom_id res chain seq x y z
N MET A 1 -17.16 -35.11 -20.30
CA MET A 1 -16.25 -34.86 -19.17
C MET A 1 -16.91 -35.44 -17.92
N ALA A 2 -16.16 -36.12 -17.05
CA ALA A 2 -16.72 -36.68 -15.82
C ALA A 2 -17.28 -35.55 -14.93
N GLN A 3 -18.41 -35.79 -14.28
CA GLN A 3 -19.05 -34.83 -13.39
C GLN A 3 -18.15 -34.64 -12.16
N VAL A 4 -17.57 -33.45 -11.98
CA VAL A 4 -16.74 -33.13 -10.81
C VAL A 4 -17.59 -33.35 -9.56
N ALA A 5 -17.10 -34.18 -8.63
CA ALA A 5 -17.78 -34.44 -7.38
C ALA A 5 -17.75 -33.17 -6.51
N ASP A 6 -18.91 -32.71 -6.03
CA ASP A 6 -19.07 -31.49 -5.23
C ASP A 6 -19.28 -31.80 -3.75
N ARG A 7 -18.80 -32.95 -3.28
CA ARG A 7 -19.16 -33.52 -1.96
C ARG A 7 -18.68 -32.66 -0.79
N HIS A 8 -17.53 -31.99 -0.90
CA HIS A 8 -17.04 -31.09 0.16
C HIS A 8 -17.63 -29.68 0.02
N TYR A 9 -17.89 -29.23 -1.21
CA TYR A 9 -18.52 -27.94 -1.47
C TYR A 9 -20.00 -27.89 -1.03
N PHE A 10 -20.75 -28.93 -1.34
CA PHE A 10 -22.14 -29.13 -0.95
C PHE A 10 -22.39 -30.61 -0.62
N PRO A 11 -22.31 -31.02 0.66
CA PRO A 11 -22.59 -32.38 1.10
C PRO A 11 -24.03 -32.85 0.77
N PRO A 12 -24.36 -34.14 0.95
CA PRO A 12 -25.72 -34.64 0.80
C PRO A 12 -26.72 -33.85 1.65
N LEU A 13 -27.82 -33.42 1.02
CA LEU A 13 -28.77 -32.48 1.64
C LEU A 13 -29.40 -33.03 2.94
N GLU A 14 -29.69 -34.32 2.99
CA GLU A 14 -30.28 -34.96 4.17
C GLU A 14 -29.34 -34.89 5.39
N GLU A 15 -28.05 -35.17 5.20
CA GLU A 15 -27.03 -35.06 6.26
C GLU A 15 -26.92 -33.62 6.77
N CYS A 16 -27.03 -32.62 5.87
CA CYS A 16 -27.01 -31.22 6.26
C CYS A 16 -28.24 -30.81 7.09
N LEU A 17 -29.44 -31.23 6.68
CA LEU A 17 -30.67 -30.85 7.36
C LEU A 17 -30.85 -31.57 8.72
N ASN A 18 -30.31 -32.78 8.87
CA ASN A 18 -30.30 -33.52 10.14
C ASN A 18 -29.29 -32.98 11.16
N GLY A 19 -28.28 -32.25 10.68
CA GLY A 19 -27.16 -31.72 11.46
C GLY A 19 -25.96 -32.68 11.55
N ASP A 20 -25.94 -33.75 10.75
CA ASP A 20 -24.85 -34.72 10.72
C ASP A 20 -23.59 -34.13 10.04
N THR A 21 -23.80 -33.25 9.07
CA THR A 21 -22.73 -32.52 8.37
C THR A 21 -23.03 -31.03 8.29
N ILE A 22 -22.10 -30.19 8.73
CA ILE A 22 -22.20 -28.72 8.60
C ILE A 22 -21.64 -28.29 7.24
N ILE A 23 -22.39 -27.46 6.50
CA ILE A 23 -21.88 -26.86 5.27
C ILE A 23 -20.79 -25.86 5.65
N ILE A 24 -19.60 -26.02 5.07
CA ILE A 24 -18.52 -25.06 5.22
C ILE A 24 -18.84 -23.84 4.35
N SER A 25 -19.41 -22.81 4.96
CA SER A 25 -19.77 -21.56 4.28
C SER A 25 -18.52 -20.78 3.86
N TRP A 26 -18.65 -19.91 2.85
CA TRP A 26 -17.53 -19.05 2.44
C TRP A 26 -17.09 -18.12 3.57
N LYS A 27 -18.03 -17.69 4.43
CA LYS A 27 -17.71 -16.94 5.65
C LYS A 27 -16.74 -17.69 6.57
N LEU A 28 -16.95 -19.00 6.77
CA LEU A 28 -16.08 -19.81 7.62
C LEU A 28 -14.68 -20.00 7.01
N ILE A 29 -14.59 -20.21 5.69
CA ILE A 29 -13.31 -20.31 4.99
C ILE A 29 -12.54 -18.98 5.04
N ALA A 30 -13.20 -17.86 4.71
CA ALA A 30 -12.56 -16.55 4.75
C ALA A 30 -12.03 -16.24 6.16
N ALA A 31 -12.81 -16.53 7.20
CA ALA A 31 -12.36 -16.37 8.59
C ALA A 31 -11.18 -17.29 8.95
N ALA A 32 -11.17 -18.54 8.46
CA ALA A 32 -10.06 -19.46 8.69
C ALA A 32 -8.77 -19.05 7.94
N LEU A 33 -8.90 -18.43 6.76
CA LEU A 33 -7.78 -17.94 5.98
C LEU A 33 -7.22 -16.62 6.50
N ALA A 34 -8.08 -15.73 7.02
CA ALA A 34 -7.70 -14.45 7.61
C ALA A 34 -7.13 -14.57 9.03
N ASP A 35 -7.27 -15.75 9.67
CA ASP A 35 -6.76 -15.98 11.02
C ASP A 35 -5.24 -15.80 11.08
N GLN A 36 -4.77 -15.14 12.15
CA GLN A 36 -3.33 -15.01 12.41
C GLN A 36 -2.74 -16.33 12.92
N ASP A 37 -3.56 -17.15 13.59
CA ASP A 37 -3.18 -18.47 14.04
C ASP A 37 -3.46 -19.52 12.96
N ASP A 38 -2.42 -20.27 12.58
CA ASP A 38 -2.48 -21.30 11.55
C ASP A 38 -3.40 -22.50 11.89
N VAL A 39 -3.96 -22.55 13.11
CA VAL A 39 -4.72 -23.70 13.62
C VAL A 39 -5.96 -23.97 12.77
N ARG A 40 -6.77 -22.94 12.48
CA ARG A 40 -7.99 -23.08 11.67
C ARG A 40 -7.65 -23.36 10.21
N ARG A 41 -6.65 -22.66 9.67
CA ARG A 41 -6.14 -22.82 8.30
C ARG A 41 -5.66 -24.24 8.00
N LYS A 42 -4.98 -24.88 8.96
CA LYS A 42 -4.44 -26.25 8.83
C LYS A 42 -5.42 -27.36 9.20
N SER A 43 -6.67 -27.03 9.54
CA SER A 43 -7.67 -28.05 9.84
C SER A 43 -8.00 -28.88 8.60
N ASP A 44 -8.20 -30.20 8.78
CA ASP A 44 -8.50 -31.13 7.68
C ASP A 44 -9.71 -30.68 6.85
N ALA A 45 -10.73 -30.10 7.50
CA ALA A 45 -11.93 -29.61 6.83
C ALA A 45 -11.63 -28.46 5.84
N VAL A 46 -10.81 -27.48 6.24
CA VAL A 46 -10.41 -26.35 5.38
C VAL A 46 -9.51 -26.84 4.27
N VAL A 47 -8.54 -27.70 4.58
CA VAL A 47 -7.62 -28.27 3.58
C VAL A 47 -8.40 -29.07 2.54
N GLN A 48 -9.29 -29.98 2.94
CA GLN A 48 -10.10 -30.76 2.00
C GLN A 48 -11.05 -29.88 1.18
N PHE A 49 -11.65 -28.85 1.78
CA PHE A 49 -12.51 -27.91 1.06
C PHE A 49 -11.73 -27.16 -0.04
N LEU A 50 -10.56 -26.60 0.27
CA LEU A 50 -9.72 -25.91 -0.72
C LEU A 50 -9.10 -26.86 -1.75
N GLN A 51 -9.04 -28.16 -1.43
CA GLN A 51 -8.59 -29.20 -2.34
C GLN A 51 -9.70 -29.81 -3.21
N ASP A 52 -10.96 -29.42 -3.00
CA ASP A 52 -12.09 -29.88 -3.82
C ASP A 52 -12.02 -29.23 -5.22
N ASP A 53 -12.13 -30.06 -6.26
CA ASP A 53 -12.01 -29.60 -7.65
C ASP A 53 -13.14 -28.63 -8.05
N CYS A 54 -14.33 -28.78 -7.46
CA CYS A 54 -15.41 -27.82 -7.64
C CYS A 54 -14.99 -26.47 -7.07
N VAL A 55 -14.51 -26.43 -5.82
CA VAL A 55 -14.05 -25.20 -5.16
C VAL A 55 -12.94 -24.52 -5.96
N ARG A 56 -11.92 -25.25 -6.40
CA ARG A 56 -10.85 -24.68 -7.25
C ARG A 56 -11.38 -24.15 -8.57
N SER A 57 -12.34 -24.82 -9.20
CA SER A 57 -12.95 -24.33 -10.44
C SER A 57 -13.70 -23.02 -10.24
N LEU A 58 -14.42 -22.87 -9.12
CA LEU A 58 -15.12 -21.64 -8.76
C LEU A 58 -14.12 -20.49 -8.51
N LEU A 59 -13.01 -20.75 -7.81
CA LEU A 59 -11.98 -19.75 -7.55
C LEU A 59 -11.17 -19.38 -8.80
N ARG A 60 -11.16 -20.21 -9.84
CA ARG A 60 -10.54 -19.88 -11.14
C ARG A 60 -11.48 -19.08 -12.02
N ASP A 61 -12.78 -19.35 -11.96
CA ASP A 61 -13.83 -18.67 -12.72
C ASP A 61 -14.95 -18.18 -11.78
N PRO A 62 -14.79 -17.00 -11.13
CA PRO A 62 -15.70 -16.49 -10.12
C PRO A 62 -17.11 -16.22 -10.65
N ALA A 63 -17.30 -16.02 -11.96
CA ALA A 63 -18.62 -15.81 -12.55
C ALA A 63 -19.51 -17.05 -12.40
N THR A 64 -18.93 -18.24 -12.24
CA THR A 64 -19.68 -19.49 -12.12
C THR A 64 -20.27 -19.74 -10.73
N ALA A 65 -19.68 -19.19 -9.67
CA ALA A 65 -20.08 -19.44 -8.27
C ALA A 65 -21.54 -19.02 -7.99
N PHE A 66 -21.92 -17.87 -8.56
CA PHE A 66 -23.26 -17.28 -8.43
C PHE A 66 -23.91 -17.08 -9.80
N ALA A 67 -23.63 -17.98 -10.76
CA ALA A 67 -24.17 -17.93 -12.11
C ALA A 67 -25.71 -17.93 -12.13
N PRO A 68 -26.33 -17.38 -13.19
CA PRO A 68 -27.78 -17.33 -13.33
C PRO A 68 -28.43 -18.72 -13.48
N PRO A 69 -29.76 -18.83 -13.29
CA PRO A 69 -30.48 -20.09 -13.43
C PRO A 69 -30.31 -20.74 -14.82
N SER A 70 -30.12 -22.06 -14.84
CA SER A 70 -30.06 -22.87 -16.06
C SER A 70 -30.79 -24.20 -15.90
N ASP A 71 -31.19 -24.81 -17.02
CA ASP A 71 -31.88 -26.12 -17.01
C ASP A 71 -31.03 -27.23 -16.37
N SER A 72 -29.70 -27.16 -16.53
CA SER A 72 -28.76 -28.08 -15.87
C SER A 72 -28.87 -27.98 -14.34
N THR A 73 -28.83 -26.75 -13.81
CA THR A 73 -28.93 -26.52 -12.36
C THR A 73 -30.32 -26.87 -11.81
N ARG A 74 -31.38 -26.69 -12.60
CA ARG A 74 -32.73 -27.13 -12.25
C ARG A 74 -32.83 -28.65 -12.12
N SER A 75 -32.28 -29.40 -13.09
CA SER A 75 -32.26 -30.86 -13.02
C SER A 75 -31.49 -31.38 -11.81
N LYS A 76 -30.33 -30.78 -11.51
CA LYS A 76 -29.53 -31.11 -10.30
C LYS A 76 -30.30 -30.81 -9.02
N PHE A 77 -31.04 -29.70 -8.96
CA PHE A 77 -31.85 -29.31 -7.80
C PHE A 77 -32.95 -30.34 -7.53
N GLU A 78 -33.68 -30.76 -8.58
CA GLU A 78 -34.69 -31.81 -8.44
C GLU A 78 -34.07 -33.13 -7.97
N THR A 79 -32.92 -33.52 -8.53
CA THR A 79 -32.23 -34.76 -8.11
C THR A 79 -31.77 -34.71 -6.66
N ARG A 80 -31.13 -33.62 -6.22
CA ARG A 80 -30.64 -33.46 -4.84
C ARG A 80 -31.76 -33.46 -3.81
N THR A 81 -32.92 -32.92 -4.18
CA THR A 81 -34.03 -32.76 -3.25
C THR A 81 -35.10 -33.85 -3.37
N ALA A 82 -35.00 -34.74 -4.35
CA ALA A 82 -35.87 -35.90 -4.51
C ALA A 82 -35.54 -37.04 -3.54
N ALA A 83 -34.28 -37.15 -3.09
CA ALA A 83 -33.82 -38.21 -2.18
C ALA A 83 -34.45 -38.15 -0.77
N ILE A 84 -35.09 -37.04 -0.40
CA ILE A 84 -35.61 -36.77 0.94
C ILE A 84 -37.12 -37.05 0.97
N HIS A 85 -37.49 -38.30 1.27
CA HIS A 85 -38.88 -38.71 1.47
C HIS A 85 -39.25 -38.69 2.95
N VAL A 86 -39.28 -37.51 3.56
CA VAL A 86 -39.70 -37.36 4.96
C VAL A 86 -41.15 -36.89 5.01
N THR A 87 -42.04 -37.76 5.50
CA THR A 87 -43.44 -37.39 5.82
C THR A 87 -43.43 -36.50 7.07
N PRO A 88 -44.03 -35.29 7.06
CA PRO A 88 -43.99 -34.38 8.20
C PRO A 88 -44.63 -35.00 9.45
N GLN A 89 -43.81 -35.22 10.49
CA GLN A 89 -44.26 -35.55 11.84
C GLN A 89 -44.19 -34.29 12.73
N PRO A 90 -45.03 -34.17 13.77
CA PRO A 90 -45.06 -32.97 14.63
C PRO A 90 -43.74 -32.66 15.38
N ASN A 91 -42.79 -33.60 15.44
CA ASN A 91 -41.46 -33.42 16.04
C ASN A 91 -40.32 -33.33 15.01
N GLN A 92 -40.61 -33.04 13.74
CA GLN A 92 -39.60 -33.02 12.69
C GLN A 92 -38.71 -31.78 12.78
N LYS A 93 -37.40 -31.96 12.59
CA LYS A 93 -36.40 -30.87 12.68
C LYS A 93 -36.52 -29.83 11.54
N PHE A 94 -37.13 -30.18 10.41
CA PHE A 94 -37.23 -29.30 9.24
C PHE A 94 -38.43 -29.68 8.35
N ASP A 95 -38.92 -28.74 7.54
CA ASP A 95 -39.85 -28.97 6.43
C ASP A 95 -39.14 -28.77 5.09
N ILE A 96 -38.94 -29.87 4.35
CA ILE A 96 -38.25 -29.85 3.05
C ILE A 96 -39.01 -29.02 2.01
N LYS A 97 -40.33 -28.87 2.12
CA LYS A 97 -41.11 -28.05 1.18
C LYS A 97 -40.76 -26.57 1.35
N VAL A 98 -40.68 -26.10 2.59
CA VAL A 98 -40.29 -24.72 2.90
C VAL A 98 -38.88 -24.43 2.37
N ILE A 99 -37.93 -25.34 2.59
CA ILE A 99 -36.56 -25.20 2.08
C ILE A 99 -36.53 -25.13 0.54
N LYS A 100 -37.34 -25.95 -0.16
CA LYS A 100 -37.46 -25.90 -1.63
C LYS A 100 -38.05 -24.58 -2.12
N GLU A 101 -39.14 -24.14 -1.48
CA GLU A 101 -39.85 -22.91 -1.83
C GLU A 101 -38.96 -21.69 -1.62
N ASP A 102 -38.25 -21.62 -0.50
CA ASP A 102 -37.34 -20.51 -0.19
C ASP A 102 -36.11 -20.51 -1.13
N ALA A 103 -35.56 -21.67 -1.50
CA ALA A 103 -34.49 -21.76 -2.49
C ALA A 103 -34.95 -21.30 -3.88
N GLN A 104 -36.16 -21.67 -4.30
CA GLN A 104 -36.74 -21.19 -5.56
C GLN A 104 -37.04 -19.70 -5.53
N TRP A 105 -37.53 -19.19 -4.40
CA TRP A 105 -37.76 -17.77 -4.17
C TRP A 105 -36.46 -16.97 -4.27
N LEU A 106 -35.38 -17.42 -3.62
CA LEU A 106 -34.08 -16.75 -3.70
C LEU A 106 -33.52 -16.80 -5.12
N SER A 107 -33.62 -17.95 -5.80
CA SER A 107 -33.14 -18.10 -7.18
C SER A 107 -33.78 -17.09 -8.14
N ARG A 108 -35.08 -16.81 -7.99
CA ARG A 108 -35.79 -15.78 -8.76
C ARG A 108 -35.35 -14.37 -8.37
N ASN A 109 -35.39 -14.05 -7.08
CA ASN A 109 -35.16 -12.67 -6.60
C ASN A 109 -33.71 -12.21 -6.61
N ALA A 110 -32.75 -13.13 -6.60
CA ALA A 110 -31.33 -12.81 -6.70
C ALA A 110 -30.72 -13.15 -8.08
N LYS A 111 -31.54 -13.63 -9.03
CA LYS A 111 -31.13 -14.15 -10.34
C LYS A 111 -29.94 -15.12 -10.25
N VAL A 112 -29.95 -16.01 -9.26
CA VAL A 112 -28.89 -16.98 -9.00
C VAL A 112 -29.39 -18.40 -9.24
N ASN A 113 -28.51 -19.30 -9.67
CA ASN A 113 -28.89 -20.68 -9.94
C ASN A 113 -29.44 -21.41 -8.69
N LEU A 114 -30.30 -22.41 -8.95
CA LEU A 114 -31.05 -23.12 -7.92
C LEU A 114 -30.17 -23.91 -6.94
N ILE A 115 -28.99 -24.37 -7.35
CA ILE A 115 -28.08 -25.11 -6.46
C ILE A 115 -27.41 -24.16 -5.47
N THR A 116 -26.92 -23.01 -5.94
CA THR A 116 -26.35 -21.99 -5.08
C THR A 116 -27.41 -21.38 -4.15
N ALA A 117 -28.64 -21.16 -4.66
CA ALA A 117 -29.76 -20.70 -3.84
C ALA A 117 -30.09 -21.70 -2.72
N LEU A 118 -30.20 -22.99 -3.05
CA LEU A 118 -30.43 -24.06 -2.07
C LEU A 118 -29.30 -24.13 -1.04
N ARG A 119 -28.04 -23.98 -1.46
CA ARG A 119 -26.88 -23.95 -0.55
C ARG A 119 -27.01 -22.79 0.45
N ALA A 120 -27.32 -21.59 0.00
CA ALA A 120 -27.51 -20.42 0.86
C ALA A 120 -28.68 -20.61 1.85
N THR A 121 -29.80 -21.18 1.41
CA THR A 121 -30.94 -21.51 2.28
C THR A 121 -30.55 -22.51 3.38
N VAL A 122 -29.75 -23.52 3.06
CA VAL A 122 -29.29 -24.50 4.07
C VAL A 122 -28.27 -23.87 5.03
N VAL A 123 -27.39 -22.99 4.55
CA VAL A 123 -26.46 -22.24 5.42
C VAL A 123 -27.25 -21.35 6.39
N GLU A 124 -28.28 -20.62 5.93
CA GLU A 124 -29.17 -19.85 6.83
C GLU A 124 -29.76 -20.77 7.90
N PHE A 125 -30.36 -21.89 7.47
CA PHE A 125 -31.00 -22.85 8.36
C PHE A 125 -30.05 -23.38 9.45
N GLN A 126 -28.83 -23.76 9.08
CA GLN A 126 -27.81 -24.25 10.02
C GLN A 126 -27.29 -23.15 10.96
N SER A 127 -27.40 -21.88 10.56
CA SER A 127 -26.87 -20.73 11.31
C SER A 127 -27.90 -20.01 12.20
N ARG A 128 -29.19 -20.41 12.17
CA ARG A 128 -30.25 -19.76 12.97
C ARG A 128 -29.93 -19.57 14.45
N PRO A 129 -29.30 -20.54 15.17
CA PRO A 129 -28.91 -20.32 16.55
C PRO A 129 -27.99 -19.11 16.73
N ALA A 130 -27.04 -18.90 15.80
CA ALA A 130 -26.18 -17.73 15.82
C ALA A 130 -26.96 -16.44 15.47
N SER A 131 -27.89 -16.52 14.52
CA SER A 131 -28.75 -15.38 14.15
C SER A 131 -29.61 -14.87 15.31
N HIS A 132 -30.11 -15.77 16.17
CA HIS A 132 -30.82 -15.38 17.40
C HIS A 132 -29.93 -14.62 18.40
N LEU A 133 -28.64 -14.94 18.47
CA LEU A 133 -27.71 -14.25 19.38
C LEU A 133 -27.29 -12.88 18.86
N THR A 134 -27.32 -12.69 17.54
CA THR A 134 -26.98 -11.41 16.90
C THR A 134 -28.20 -10.52 16.63
N SER A 135 -29.41 -10.97 16.98
CA SER A 135 -30.64 -10.16 16.85
C SER A 135 -30.77 -9.16 18.01
N THR A 136 -31.83 -8.36 17.97
CA THR A 136 -32.14 -7.38 19.01
C THR A 136 -32.31 -8.04 20.39
N LEU A 137 -31.84 -7.35 21.43
CA LEU A 137 -32.02 -7.76 22.82
C LEU A 137 -33.49 -7.62 23.25
N SER A 138 -33.93 -8.45 24.20
CA SER A 138 -35.27 -8.33 24.77
C SER A 138 -35.38 -7.15 25.75
N SER A 139 -36.61 -6.74 26.04
CA SER A 139 -36.93 -5.78 27.10
C SER A 139 -36.29 -6.15 28.44
N GLN A 140 -36.31 -7.43 28.82
CA GLN A 140 -35.70 -7.92 30.05
C GLN A 140 -34.18 -7.85 30.02
N ASP A 141 -33.54 -8.17 28.90
CA ASP A 141 -32.08 -8.09 28.76
C ASP A 141 -31.60 -6.65 28.94
N ILE A 142 -32.34 -5.68 28.40
CA ILE A 142 -32.03 -4.25 28.54
C ILE A 142 -32.18 -3.79 30.00
N VAL A 143 -33.23 -4.25 30.71
CA VAL A 143 -33.39 -3.98 32.14
C VAL A 143 -32.22 -4.58 32.93
N ASN A 144 -31.83 -5.82 32.65
CA ASN A 144 -30.69 -6.47 33.31
C ASN A 144 -29.38 -5.70 33.08
N LEU A 145 -29.15 -5.21 31.85
CA LEU A 145 -27.98 -4.38 31.53
C LEU A 145 -28.02 -3.03 32.25
N GLN A 146 -29.20 -2.40 32.34
CA GLN A 146 -29.39 -1.16 33.09
C GLN A 146 -29.08 -1.36 34.59
N GLU A 147 -29.63 -2.42 35.20
CA GLU A 147 -29.35 -2.78 36.60
C GLU A 147 -27.86 -3.07 36.83
N ALA A 148 -27.23 -3.85 35.95
CA ALA A 148 -25.81 -4.17 36.03
C ALA A 148 -24.91 -2.93 35.87
N SER A 149 -25.33 -1.96 35.05
CA SER A 149 -24.57 -0.72 34.82
C SER A 149 -24.67 0.29 35.97
N GLY A 150 -25.68 0.18 36.85
CA GLY A 150 -25.86 1.06 38.02
C GLY A 150 -26.12 2.54 37.69
N VAL A 151 -26.36 2.90 36.43
CA VAL A 151 -26.59 4.29 36.01
C VAL A 151 -28.07 4.63 36.10
N ALA A 152 -28.46 5.43 37.09
CA ALA A 152 -29.86 5.84 37.32
C ALA A 152 -30.41 6.87 36.30
N SER A 153 -29.56 7.45 35.45
CA SER A 153 -29.95 8.47 34.46
C SER A 153 -29.81 7.93 33.03
N MET A 154 -30.94 7.82 32.32
CA MET A 154 -30.99 7.36 30.92
C MET A 154 -30.28 8.30 29.93
N GLN A 155 -29.74 9.45 30.33
CA GLN A 155 -29.15 10.43 29.40
C GLN A 155 -27.63 10.30 29.22
N SER A 156 -26.95 9.48 30.04
CA SER A 156 -25.48 9.38 30.06
C SER A 156 -24.93 8.00 29.66
N SER A 157 -25.77 7.11 29.12
CA SER A 157 -25.40 5.72 28.83
C SER A 157 -25.39 5.44 27.32
N ALA A 158 -24.40 4.68 26.84
CA ALA A 158 -24.36 4.13 25.48
C ALA A 158 -25.57 3.21 25.14
N LEU A 159 -26.46 2.96 26.11
CA LEU A 159 -27.65 2.11 25.99
C LEU A 159 -28.91 2.85 25.52
N VAL A 160 -28.90 4.19 25.36
CA VAL A 160 -30.09 4.97 24.91
C VAL A 160 -30.67 4.48 23.57
N PRO A 161 -29.85 4.18 22.52
CA PRO A 161 -30.39 3.72 21.24
C PRO A 161 -31.09 2.36 21.33
N ILE A 162 -30.69 1.51 22.29
CA ILE A 162 -31.14 0.12 22.43
C ILE A 162 -32.51 0.06 23.15
N ALA A 163 -32.76 0.98 24.09
CA ALA A 163 -33.99 0.97 24.89
C ALA A 163 -35.26 1.34 24.11
N GLY A 164 -35.15 2.11 23.01
CA GLY A 164 -36.30 2.57 22.22
C GLY A 164 -36.93 1.51 21.30
N ALA A 165 -36.26 0.39 21.06
CA ALA A 165 -36.68 -0.67 20.13
C ALA A 165 -36.91 -2.03 20.83
N ALA A 166 -36.89 -2.05 22.16
CA ALA A 166 -37.00 -3.26 22.95
C ALA A 166 -38.36 -3.95 22.78
N GLN A 167 -38.36 -5.23 22.41
CA GLN A 167 -39.57 -6.06 22.31
C GLN A 167 -39.48 -7.24 23.29
N ASP A 168 -40.63 -7.85 23.58
CA ASP A 168 -40.69 -9.07 24.36
C ASP A 168 -40.11 -10.25 23.58
N ALA A 169 -39.45 -11.17 24.27
CA ALA A 169 -38.76 -12.32 23.66
C ALA A 169 -39.69 -13.20 22.81
N GLU A 170 -40.97 -13.34 23.21
CA GLU A 170 -41.97 -14.08 22.43
C GLU A 170 -42.27 -13.40 21.09
N THR A 171 -42.36 -12.07 21.07
CA THR A 171 -42.57 -11.29 19.84
C THR A 171 -41.36 -11.39 18.93
N ILE A 172 -40.14 -11.28 19.49
CA ILE A 172 -38.89 -11.46 18.74
C ILE A 172 -38.85 -12.85 18.09
N TRP A 173 -39.21 -13.90 18.83
CA TRP A 173 -39.26 -15.26 18.30
C TRP A 173 -40.33 -15.44 17.22
N ALA A 174 -41.54 -14.92 17.44
CA ALA A 174 -42.63 -14.98 16.47
C ALA A 174 -42.26 -14.24 15.17
N ASP A 175 -41.64 -13.06 15.28
CA ASP A 175 -41.16 -12.28 14.14
C ASP A 175 -40.01 -12.99 13.43
N PHE A 176 -39.12 -13.66 14.16
CA PHE A 176 -38.04 -14.45 13.58
C PHE A 176 -38.55 -15.58 12.69
N GLU A 177 -39.61 -16.29 13.08
CA GLU A 177 -40.16 -17.42 12.32
C GLU A 177 -41.06 -17.03 11.14
N LYS A 178 -41.43 -15.74 11.00
CA LYS A 178 -42.19 -15.24 9.84
C LYS A 178 -41.47 -15.54 8.52
N GLU A 179 -42.25 -15.81 7.49
CA GLU A 179 -41.75 -16.07 6.13
C GLU A 179 -40.94 -14.89 5.57
N GLU A 180 -41.41 -13.66 5.78
CA GLU A 180 -40.73 -12.43 5.35
C GLU A 180 -39.36 -12.28 6.03
N SER A 181 -39.31 -12.35 7.36
CA SER A 181 -38.06 -12.28 8.13
C SER A 181 -37.09 -13.38 7.76
N ARG A 182 -37.58 -14.61 7.57
CA ARG A 182 -36.78 -15.76 7.12
C ARG A 182 -36.18 -15.51 5.74
N ARG A 183 -36.98 -15.04 4.79
CA ARG A 183 -36.53 -14.72 3.42
C ARG A 183 -35.53 -13.57 3.38
N GLN A 184 -35.71 -12.55 4.21
CA GLN A 184 -34.73 -11.48 4.39
C GLN A 184 -33.39 -12.03 4.89
N ARG A 185 -33.40 -12.89 5.94
CA ARG A 185 -32.17 -13.55 6.42
C ARG A 185 -31.51 -14.43 5.37
N ILE A 186 -32.29 -15.16 4.57
CA ILE A 186 -31.77 -15.97 3.46
C ILE A 186 -31.08 -15.08 2.42
N PHE A 187 -31.69 -13.94 2.07
CA PHE A 187 -31.08 -12.99 1.13
C PHE A 187 -29.80 -12.37 1.71
N GLN A 188 -29.81 -11.95 2.98
CA GLN A 188 -28.62 -11.46 3.69
C GLN A 188 -27.51 -12.52 3.76
N THR A 189 -27.87 -13.80 3.98
CA THR A 189 -26.92 -14.92 3.97
C THR A 189 -26.32 -15.10 2.58
N TYR A 190 -27.10 -14.98 1.52
CA TYR A 190 -26.62 -14.99 0.15
C TYR A 190 -25.62 -13.85 -0.12
N LEU A 191 -25.96 -12.61 0.27
CA LEU A 191 -25.05 -11.47 0.12
C LEU A 191 -23.76 -11.66 0.93
N ALA A 192 -23.86 -12.21 2.15
CA ALA A 192 -22.69 -12.55 2.94
C ALA A 192 -21.82 -13.61 2.24
N GLU A 193 -22.39 -14.69 1.70
CA GLU A 193 -21.64 -15.71 0.97
C GLU A 193 -20.92 -15.12 -0.26
N ARG A 194 -21.53 -14.16 -0.97
CA ARG A 194 -20.89 -13.46 -2.09
C ARG A 194 -19.63 -12.69 -1.67
N ARG A 195 -19.74 -11.88 -0.61
CA ARG A 195 -18.60 -11.11 -0.08
C ARG A 195 -17.45 -12.02 0.34
N HIS A 196 -17.77 -13.06 1.12
CA HIS A 196 -16.74 -13.95 1.65
C HIS A 196 -16.16 -14.90 0.60
N PHE A 197 -16.88 -15.21 -0.48
CA PHE A 197 -16.32 -15.95 -1.62
C PHE A 197 -15.19 -15.15 -2.28
N LEU A 198 -15.43 -13.87 -2.59
CA LEU A 198 -14.42 -12.99 -3.18
C LEU A 198 -13.25 -12.73 -2.23
N MET A 199 -13.53 -12.55 -0.93
CA MET A 199 -12.48 -12.48 0.10
C MET A 199 -11.63 -13.77 0.14
N THR A 200 -12.27 -14.93 0.07
CA THR A 200 -11.59 -16.24 0.02
C THR A 200 -10.71 -16.33 -1.22
N ALA A 201 -11.20 -15.91 -2.39
CA ALA A 201 -10.38 -15.88 -3.60
C ALA A 201 -9.12 -15.04 -3.43
N ALA A 202 -9.24 -13.81 -2.93
CA ALA A 202 -8.10 -12.94 -2.67
C ALA A 202 -7.08 -13.57 -1.71
N LEU A 203 -7.55 -14.16 -0.61
CA LEU A 203 -6.68 -14.81 0.39
C LEU A 203 -6.03 -16.10 -0.13
N VAL A 204 -6.75 -16.90 -0.93
CA VAL A 204 -6.16 -18.10 -1.55
C VAL A 204 -5.06 -17.70 -2.52
N GLN A 205 -5.29 -16.70 -3.37
CA GLN A 205 -4.26 -16.26 -4.32
C GLN A 205 -3.04 -15.69 -3.60
N GLU A 206 -3.23 -14.95 -2.51
CA GLU A 206 -2.13 -14.48 -1.68
C GLU A 206 -1.27 -15.64 -1.15
N ASN A 207 -1.91 -16.68 -0.62
CA ASN A 207 -1.23 -17.87 -0.11
C ASN A 207 -0.54 -18.70 -1.21
N VAL A 208 -1.08 -18.71 -2.43
CA VAL A 208 -0.49 -19.43 -3.58
C VAL A 208 0.73 -18.69 -4.13
N LEU A 209 0.67 -17.36 -4.23
CA LEU A 209 1.64 -16.54 -4.95
C LEU A 209 2.84 -16.11 -4.09
N TYR A 210 2.66 -16.03 -2.77
CA TYR A 210 3.65 -15.44 -1.89
C TYR A 210 4.10 -16.39 -0.78
N THR A 211 5.39 -16.31 -0.50
CA THR A 211 6.06 -17.01 0.59
C THR A 211 5.50 -16.56 1.93
N GLN A 212 4.81 -17.45 2.64
CA GLN A 212 4.31 -17.17 3.98
C GLN A 212 5.47 -17.14 4.99
N PRO A 213 5.37 -16.35 6.07
CA PRO A 213 6.35 -16.41 7.17
C PRO A 213 6.36 -17.83 7.72
N SER A 214 7.48 -18.55 7.63
CA SER A 214 7.60 -19.84 8.28
C SER A 214 7.48 -19.64 9.79
N ALA A 215 6.37 -20.10 10.38
CA ALA A 215 6.25 -20.24 11.83
C ALA A 215 7.23 -21.32 12.30
N SER A 216 8.50 -20.96 12.44
CA SER A 216 9.53 -21.81 13.02
C SER A 216 10.16 -21.09 14.19
N VAL A 217 9.53 -21.17 15.35
CA VAL A 217 10.18 -21.39 16.64
C VAL A 217 9.12 -22.00 17.57
N LEU A 218 9.06 -23.33 17.68
CA LEU A 218 8.66 -24.12 18.88
C LEU A 218 8.38 -25.60 18.57
N THR A 219 8.34 -26.04 17.31
CA THR A 219 8.30 -27.47 17.01
C THR A 219 9.72 -28.02 16.90
N THR A 220 10.03 -28.94 17.80
CA THR A 220 11.21 -29.81 17.80
C THR A 220 11.68 -30.17 16.40
N ALA A 221 12.99 -30.04 16.19
CA ALA A 221 13.73 -30.40 14.99
C ALA A 221 13.12 -31.57 14.19
N GLY A 222 12.93 -31.37 12.88
CA GLY A 222 12.92 -32.52 11.98
C GLY A 222 12.11 -32.49 10.70
N GLU A 223 11.37 -31.44 10.35
CA GLU A 223 10.73 -31.41 9.02
C GLU A 223 10.96 -30.08 8.31
N PRO A 224 11.63 -30.08 7.14
CA PRO A 224 11.66 -28.88 6.31
C PRO A 224 10.21 -28.60 5.92
N SER A 225 9.70 -27.42 6.26
CA SER A 225 8.44 -26.93 5.71
C SER A 225 8.63 -26.81 4.20
N THR A 226 8.36 -27.88 3.45
CA THR A 226 8.25 -27.84 2.00
C THR A 226 7.12 -26.86 1.72
N GLN A 227 7.49 -25.63 1.35
CA GLN A 227 6.57 -24.70 0.73
C GLN A 227 6.06 -25.40 -0.53
N THR A 228 4.83 -25.88 -0.45
CA THR A 228 4.14 -26.44 -1.59
C THR A 228 3.82 -25.24 -2.49
N HIS A 229 4.76 -24.84 -3.35
CA HIS A 229 4.41 -24.01 -4.50
C HIS A 229 3.35 -24.81 -5.28
N LEU A 230 2.09 -24.44 -5.11
CA LEU A 230 0.95 -25.13 -5.71
C LEU A 230 1.00 -25.06 -7.25
N ILE A 231 1.86 -24.19 -7.79
CA ILE A 231 2.04 -23.94 -9.21
C ILE A 231 3.54 -24.01 -9.55
N PRO A 232 3.95 -24.86 -10.50
CA PRO A 232 5.31 -24.86 -11.02
C PRO A 232 5.70 -23.49 -11.60
N ALA A 233 6.96 -23.06 -11.43
CA ALA A 233 7.41 -21.74 -11.88
C ALA A 233 7.15 -21.47 -13.38
N ASN A 234 7.25 -22.50 -14.23
CA ASN A 234 7.00 -22.38 -15.68
C ASN A 234 5.52 -22.15 -16.04
N ASP A 235 4.59 -22.61 -15.19
CA ASP A 235 3.15 -22.47 -15.43
C ASP A 235 2.58 -21.18 -14.82
N ARG A 236 3.37 -20.52 -13.96
CA ARG A 236 2.96 -19.31 -13.23
C ARG A 236 2.55 -18.15 -14.13
N PRO A 237 3.29 -17.75 -15.20
CA PRO A 237 2.89 -16.62 -16.04
C PRO A 237 1.52 -16.84 -16.67
N LYS A 238 1.31 -18.00 -17.28
CA LYS A 238 0.03 -18.37 -17.89
C LYS A 238 -1.12 -18.40 -16.87
N TYR A 239 -0.86 -18.93 -15.67
CA TYR A 239 -1.85 -18.92 -14.60
C TYR A 239 -2.26 -17.50 -14.20
N LEU A 240 -1.29 -16.60 -14.08
CA LEU A 240 -1.53 -15.19 -13.75
C LEU A 240 -2.29 -14.46 -14.86
N ASP A 241 -1.97 -14.73 -16.13
CA ASP A 241 -2.66 -14.13 -17.27
C ASP A 241 -4.13 -14.61 -17.36
N ASP A 242 -4.37 -15.91 -17.12
CA ASP A 242 -5.72 -16.48 -17.03
C ASP A 242 -6.52 -15.83 -15.90
N LEU A 243 -5.91 -15.67 -14.71
CA LEU A 243 -6.54 -15.02 -13.56
C LEU A 243 -6.83 -13.55 -13.84
N LEU A 244 -5.85 -12.81 -14.36
CA LEU A 244 -5.98 -11.39 -14.69
C LEU A 244 -7.18 -11.16 -15.62
N THR A 245 -7.23 -11.91 -16.72
CA THR A 245 -8.33 -11.79 -17.71
C THR A 245 -9.68 -12.09 -17.07
N THR A 246 -9.76 -13.18 -16.30
CA THR A 246 -11.03 -13.64 -15.71
C THR A 246 -11.53 -12.69 -14.63
N TYR A 247 -10.66 -12.25 -13.73
CA TYR A 247 -11.04 -11.35 -12.64
C TYR A 247 -11.26 -9.91 -13.12
N LEU A 248 -10.56 -9.45 -14.14
CA LEU A 248 -10.84 -8.15 -14.76
C LEU A 248 -12.23 -8.12 -15.42
N GLN A 249 -12.62 -9.22 -16.08
CA GLN A 249 -13.99 -9.36 -16.58
C GLN A 249 -15.01 -9.36 -15.43
N TYR A 250 -14.73 -10.09 -14.34
CA TYR A 250 -15.60 -10.09 -13.17
C TYR A 250 -15.76 -8.69 -12.55
N VAL A 251 -14.67 -7.92 -12.45
CA VAL A 251 -14.70 -6.52 -11.98
C VAL A 251 -15.60 -5.67 -12.88
N THR A 252 -15.45 -5.81 -14.20
CA THR A 252 -16.28 -5.10 -15.19
C THR A 252 -17.77 -5.38 -14.96
N ASP A 253 -18.13 -6.65 -14.84
CA ASP A 253 -19.52 -7.07 -14.61
C ASP A 253 -20.04 -6.63 -13.22
N ALA A 254 -19.19 -6.67 -12.19
CA ALA A 254 -19.55 -6.26 -10.84
C ALA A 254 -19.79 -4.75 -10.72
N ILE A 255 -18.98 -3.92 -11.38
CA ILE A 255 -19.20 -2.47 -11.47
C ILE A 255 -20.48 -2.17 -12.25
N GLY A 256 -20.74 -2.89 -13.34
CA GLY A 256 -22.01 -2.80 -14.07
C GLY A 256 -23.21 -3.07 -13.16
N ARG A 257 -23.18 -4.16 -12.39
CA ARG A 257 -24.24 -4.49 -11.40
C ARG A 257 -24.40 -3.44 -10.31
N LEU A 258 -23.30 -2.83 -9.87
CA LEU A 258 -23.34 -1.73 -8.90
C LEU A 258 -24.06 -0.51 -9.48
N ALA A 259 -23.77 -0.16 -10.74
CA ALA A 259 -24.38 0.98 -11.44
C ALA A 259 -25.87 0.76 -11.76
N GLU A 260 -26.27 -0.48 -12.08
CA GLU A 260 -27.67 -0.83 -12.34
C GLU A 260 -28.55 -0.86 -11.07
N GLY A 261 -27.94 -1.09 -9.90
CA GLY A 261 -28.63 -1.13 -8.61
C GLY A 261 -29.43 -2.41 -8.34
N LEU A 262 -29.96 -2.53 -7.11
CA LEU A 262 -30.70 -3.71 -6.65
C LEU A 262 -31.99 -3.95 -7.45
N GLU A 263 -32.64 -2.86 -7.89
CA GLU A 263 -33.92 -2.92 -8.59
C GLU A 263 -33.85 -3.73 -9.90
N ALA A 264 -32.71 -3.69 -10.59
CA ALA A 264 -32.48 -4.44 -11.82
C ALA A 264 -32.42 -5.97 -11.60
N VAL A 265 -32.20 -6.41 -10.36
CA VAL A 265 -32.02 -7.82 -10.00
C VAL A 265 -33.29 -8.41 -9.38
N VAL A 266 -33.95 -7.67 -8.48
CA VAL A 266 -35.06 -8.19 -7.68
C VAL A 266 -36.39 -8.17 -8.45
N GLU A 267 -37.08 -9.32 -8.49
CA GLU A 267 -38.43 -9.45 -9.06
C GLU A 267 -39.51 -8.98 -8.08
N ASP A 268 -39.40 -9.37 -6.81
CA ASP A 268 -40.33 -8.99 -5.74
C ASP A 268 -40.04 -7.58 -5.20
N LYS A 269 -40.79 -6.61 -5.69
CA LYS A 269 -40.65 -5.20 -5.28
C LYS A 269 -40.95 -4.97 -3.79
N GLY A 270 -41.62 -5.90 -3.10
CA GLY A 270 -41.83 -5.84 -1.66
C GLY A 270 -40.55 -6.00 -0.84
N LEU A 271 -39.48 -6.53 -1.43
CA LEU A 271 -38.15 -6.61 -0.81
C LEU A 271 -37.35 -5.32 -0.91
N LEU A 272 -37.76 -4.39 -1.77
CA LEU A 272 -37.06 -3.12 -1.92
C LEU A 272 -37.23 -2.30 -0.65
N GLY A 273 -36.11 -2.00 -0.01
CA GLY A 273 -36.03 -1.21 1.19
C GLY A 273 -34.61 -0.70 1.36
N GLU A 274 -34.48 0.45 2.02
CA GLU A 274 -33.22 1.16 2.17
C GLU A 274 -32.11 0.29 2.76
N GLU A 275 -32.41 -0.49 3.81
CA GLU A 275 -31.44 -1.40 4.43
C GLU A 275 -30.88 -2.44 3.45
N LEU A 276 -31.73 -3.02 2.61
CA LEU A 276 -31.32 -4.03 1.63
C LEU A 276 -30.54 -3.41 0.47
N GLU A 277 -30.91 -2.21 0.03
CA GLU A 277 -30.16 -1.47 -0.99
C GLU A 277 -28.75 -1.10 -0.52
N LEU A 278 -28.62 -0.64 0.73
CA LEU A 278 -27.34 -0.36 1.35
C LEU A 278 -26.50 -1.64 1.49
N GLU A 279 -27.11 -2.75 1.90
CA GLU A 279 -26.41 -4.04 2.01
C GLU A 279 -26.00 -4.59 0.63
N TRP A 280 -26.81 -4.38 -0.41
CA TRP A 280 -26.47 -4.69 -1.80
C TRP A 280 -25.26 -3.88 -2.27
N MET A 281 -25.30 -2.56 -2.07
CA MET A 281 -24.19 -1.66 -2.40
C MET A 281 -22.90 -2.06 -1.68
N ARG A 282 -22.98 -2.31 -0.37
CA ARG A 282 -21.86 -2.82 0.43
C ARG A 282 -21.30 -4.12 -0.15
N THR A 283 -22.18 -5.03 -0.54
CA THR A 283 -21.78 -6.32 -1.13
C THR A 283 -21.05 -6.11 -2.44
N ALA A 284 -21.61 -5.36 -3.38
CA ALA A 284 -21.01 -5.11 -4.67
C ALA A 284 -19.64 -4.42 -4.53
N LEU A 285 -19.52 -3.42 -3.64
CA LEU A 285 -18.24 -2.76 -3.36
C LEU A 285 -17.22 -3.73 -2.77
N THR A 286 -17.62 -4.57 -1.81
CA THR A 286 -16.73 -5.57 -1.20
C THR A 286 -16.26 -6.60 -2.25
N GLU A 287 -17.16 -7.04 -3.15
CA GLU A 287 -16.79 -7.92 -4.26
C GLU A 287 -15.78 -7.27 -5.19
N VAL A 288 -15.98 -6.00 -5.56
CA VAL A 288 -15.06 -5.24 -6.42
C VAL A 288 -13.70 -5.08 -5.75
N VAL A 289 -13.63 -4.69 -4.47
CA VAL A 289 -12.37 -4.55 -3.73
C VAL A 289 -11.55 -5.83 -3.76
N HIS A 290 -12.15 -6.97 -3.39
CA HIS A 290 -11.43 -8.24 -3.38
C HIS A 290 -11.12 -8.79 -4.79
N ALA A 291 -11.95 -8.51 -5.79
CA ALA A 291 -11.63 -8.86 -7.17
C ALA A 291 -10.45 -8.04 -7.70
N LEU A 292 -10.41 -6.73 -7.39
CA LEU A 292 -9.28 -5.86 -7.69
C LEU A 292 -8.01 -6.30 -6.97
N THR A 293 -8.11 -6.84 -5.75
CA THR A 293 -6.97 -7.48 -5.08
C THR A 293 -6.36 -8.60 -5.93
N VAL A 294 -7.19 -9.50 -6.48
CA VAL A 294 -6.71 -10.59 -7.35
C VAL A 294 -6.11 -10.05 -8.65
N VAL A 295 -6.75 -9.04 -9.26
CA VAL A 295 -6.22 -8.35 -10.45
C VAL A 295 -4.84 -7.76 -10.16
N PHE A 296 -4.70 -7.02 -9.06
CA PHE A 296 -3.43 -6.42 -8.65
C PHE A 296 -2.35 -7.47 -8.39
N GLN A 297 -2.68 -8.54 -7.64
CA GLN A 297 -1.74 -9.64 -7.39
C GLN A 297 -1.32 -10.35 -8.69
N SER A 298 -2.20 -10.43 -9.68
CA SER A 298 -1.90 -11.04 -10.98
C SER A 298 -0.94 -10.16 -11.81
N ILE A 299 -1.19 -8.85 -11.86
CA ILE A 299 -0.31 -7.88 -12.50
C ILE A 299 1.06 -7.88 -11.82
N TYR A 300 1.08 -7.72 -10.49
CA TYR A 300 2.32 -7.67 -9.71
C TYR A 300 3.11 -8.98 -9.79
N GLY A 301 2.41 -10.13 -9.85
CA GLY A 301 3.03 -11.46 -9.94
C GLY A 301 3.85 -11.69 -11.22
N ASN A 302 3.59 -10.92 -12.29
CA ASN A 302 4.38 -10.93 -13.53
C ASN A 302 5.64 -10.05 -13.44
N GLY A 303 5.94 -9.51 -12.25
CA GLY A 303 7.11 -8.71 -11.95
C GLY A 303 7.03 -7.33 -12.61
N ASP A 304 8.17 -6.87 -13.10
CA ASP A 304 8.31 -5.58 -13.77
C ASP A 304 8.17 -5.71 -15.32
N SER A 305 7.42 -6.70 -15.78
CA SER A 305 7.17 -6.87 -17.22
C SER A 305 5.97 -6.04 -17.66
N PHE A 306 5.92 -5.62 -18.93
CA PHE A 306 4.73 -4.96 -19.44
C PHE A 306 3.54 -5.91 -19.49
N VAL A 307 2.41 -5.48 -18.94
CA VAL A 307 1.12 -6.14 -19.14
C VAL A 307 0.68 -5.92 -20.60
N PRO A 308 0.05 -6.91 -21.26
CA PRO A 308 -0.39 -6.77 -22.65
C PRO A 308 -1.21 -5.51 -22.89
N SER A 309 -0.94 -4.81 -23.99
CA SER A 309 -1.53 -3.52 -24.34
C SER A 309 -3.07 -3.53 -24.36
N ALA A 310 -3.66 -4.66 -24.76
CA ALA A 310 -5.10 -4.87 -24.76
C ALA A 310 -5.73 -4.80 -23.35
N VAL A 311 -5.02 -5.31 -22.33
CA VAL A 311 -5.49 -5.26 -20.93
C VAL A 311 -5.40 -3.84 -20.39
N VAL A 312 -4.35 -3.10 -20.74
CA VAL A 312 -4.20 -1.67 -20.40
C VAL A 312 -5.38 -0.88 -21.01
N GLY A 313 -5.68 -1.10 -22.29
CA GLY A 313 -6.84 -0.50 -22.94
C GLY A 313 -8.17 -0.87 -22.28
N GLN A 314 -8.38 -2.16 -21.95
CA GLN A 314 -9.60 -2.61 -21.24
C GLN A 314 -9.76 -1.91 -19.89
N TRP A 315 -8.69 -1.80 -19.10
CA TRP A 315 -8.71 -1.15 -17.79
C TRP A 315 -9.06 0.34 -17.88
N PHE A 316 -8.35 1.10 -18.71
CA PHE A 316 -8.60 2.54 -18.82
C PHE A 316 -9.94 2.86 -19.50
N GLY A 317 -10.42 2.00 -20.41
CA GLY A 317 -11.79 2.10 -20.91
C GLY A 317 -12.85 1.87 -19.84
N LEU A 318 -12.63 0.91 -18.93
CA LEU A 318 -13.50 0.69 -17.78
C LEU A 318 -13.50 1.91 -16.84
N MET A 319 -12.32 2.45 -16.53
CA MET A 319 -12.21 3.62 -15.65
C MET A 319 -12.87 4.87 -16.25
N ASP A 320 -12.75 5.09 -17.56
CA ASP A 320 -13.41 6.18 -18.27
C ASP A 320 -14.95 6.06 -18.18
N ASN A 321 -15.49 4.87 -18.49
CA ASN A 321 -16.94 4.61 -18.47
C ASN A 321 -17.61 4.85 -17.13
N TYR A 322 -16.88 4.67 -16.02
CA TYR A 322 -17.41 4.81 -14.66
C TYR A 322 -16.73 5.94 -13.85
N GLY A 323 -15.99 6.84 -14.50
CA GLY A 323 -15.35 7.98 -13.86
C GLY A 323 -14.42 7.61 -12.70
N PHE A 324 -13.61 6.56 -12.86
CA PHE A 324 -12.72 5.98 -11.84
C PHE A 324 -13.43 5.64 -10.53
N LEU A 325 -14.75 5.39 -10.59
CA LEU A 325 -15.61 5.16 -9.42
C LEU A 325 -15.57 6.30 -8.39
N ASN A 326 -15.24 7.53 -8.81
CA ASN A 326 -15.14 8.66 -7.89
C ASN A 326 -16.50 9.10 -7.32
N GLY A 327 -17.60 8.81 -8.04
CA GLY A 327 -18.97 9.19 -7.67
C GLY A 327 -19.66 8.33 -6.61
N ILE A 328 -18.97 7.37 -5.99
CA ILE A 328 -19.55 6.52 -4.93
C ILE A 328 -19.79 7.37 -3.67
N THR A 329 -21.01 7.33 -3.13
CA THR A 329 -21.39 7.98 -1.87
C THR A 329 -21.16 7.06 -0.66
N ALA A 330 -20.99 7.66 0.52
CA ALA A 330 -20.77 6.97 1.79
C ALA A 330 -21.98 7.11 2.74
N PRO A 331 -23.13 6.45 2.46
CA PRO A 331 -24.34 6.61 3.27
C PRO A 331 -24.24 5.94 4.65
N THR A 332 -23.32 4.99 4.82
CA THR A 332 -23.07 4.29 6.10
C THR A 332 -21.58 4.14 6.35
N ASP A 333 -21.17 4.00 7.62
CA ASP A 333 -19.78 3.77 7.99
C ASP A 333 -19.20 2.51 7.34
N ALA A 334 -20.03 1.46 7.19
CA ALA A 334 -19.64 0.20 6.55
C ALA A 334 -19.37 0.32 5.04
N ILE A 335 -19.97 1.31 4.37
CA ILE A 335 -19.67 1.64 2.97
C ILE A 335 -18.49 2.61 2.91
N SER A 336 -18.46 3.59 3.81
CA SER A 336 -17.37 4.57 3.93
C SER A 336 -16.01 3.91 4.07
N SER A 337 -15.91 2.86 4.91
CA SER A 337 -14.68 2.10 5.14
C SER A 337 -14.16 1.35 3.90
N LEU A 338 -14.95 1.18 2.85
CA LEU A 338 -14.55 0.51 1.61
C LEU A 338 -14.04 1.48 0.54
N ILE A 339 -14.34 2.78 0.65
CA ILE A 339 -14.05 3.76 -0.41
C ILE A 339 -12.55 4.01 -0.57
N MET A 340 -11.83 4.25 0.54
CA MET A 340 -10.39 4.51 0.45
C MET A 340 -9.58 3.26 0.02
N PRO A 341 -9.88 2.05 0.51
CA PRO A 341 -9.26 0.82 0.00
C PRO A 341 -9.52 0.59 -1.50
N LEU A 342 -10.75 0.85 -1.96
CA LEU A 342 -11.10 0.78 -3.38
C LEU A 342 -10.27 1.74 -4.22
N ARG A 343 -10.23 3.03 -3.82
CA ARG A 343 -9.45 4.07 -4.52
C ARG A 343 -7.96 3.75 -4.54
N SER A 344 -7.43 3.21 -3.46
CA SER A 344 -6.03 2.78 -3.36
C SER A 344 -5.70 1.66 -4.35
N LEU A 345 -6.57 0.65 -4.49
CA LEU A 345 -6.37 -0.41 -5.49
C LEU A 345 -6.48 0.10 -6.92
N ILE A 346 -7.45 0.97 -7.21
CA ILE A 346 -7.58 1.60 -8.55
C ILE A 346 -6.31 2.38 -8.90
N CYS A 347 -5.78 3.16 -7.95
CA CYS A 347 -4.55 3.91 -8.09
C CYS A 347 -3.35 2.99 -8.35
N ALA A 348 -3.15 1.97 -7.51
CA ALA A 348 -2.02 1.05 -7.64
C ALA A 348 -2.07 0.20 -8.91
N ILE A 349 -3.25 -0.29 -9.32
CA ILE A 349 -3.44 -1.02 -10.57
C ILE A 349 -3.11 -0.10 -11.75
N SER A 350 -3.62 1.12 -11.76
CA SER A 350 -3.35 2.08 -12.84
C SER A 350 -1.86 2.43 -12.93
N ILE A 351 -1.19 2.69 -11.80
CA ILE A 351 0.27 2.93 -11.76
C ILE A 351 1.03 1.70 -12.27
N LYS A 352 0.65 0.48 -11.87
CA LYS A 352 1.33 -0.74 -12.35
C LYS A 352 1.08 -1.05 -13.83
N LEU A 353 -0.08 -0.71 -14.37
CA LEU A 353 -0.36 -0.84 -15.80
C LEU A 353 0.39 0.20 -16.63
N LEU A 354 0.56 1.43 -16.12
CA LEU A 354 1.40 2.46 -16.73
C LEU A 354 2.90 2.14 -16.59
N ASN A 355 3.29 1.45 -15.52
CA ASN A 355 4.67 1.12 -15.16
C ASN A 355 5.64 2.28 -15.48
N PRO A 356 5.48 3.44 -14.81
CA PRO A 356 6.06 4.69 -15.28
C PRO A 356 7.60 4.65 -15.34
N SER A 357 8.28 4.02 -14.38
CA SER A 357 9.75 3.92 -14.41
C SER A 357 10.24 3.16 -15.64
N ARG A 358 9.68 1.97 -15.92
CA ARG A 358 10.03 1.16 -17.09
C ARG A 358 9.62 1.83 -18.40
N SER A 359 8.45 2.46 -18.43
CA SER A 359 8.00 3.24 -19.58
C SER A 359 8.99 4.36 -19.91
N ILE A 360 9.47 5.10 -18.91
CA ILE A 360 10.47 6.16 -19.09
C ILE A 360 11.80 5.60 -19.59
N GLU A 361 12.25 4.47 -19.03
CA GLU A 361 13.46 3.75 -19.45
C GLU A 361 13.37 3.33 -20.93
N CYS A 362 12.32 2.61 -21.32
CA CYS A 362 12.14 2.18 -22.71
C CYS A 362 11.99 3.35 -23.70
N LEU A 363 11.38 4.47 -23.28
CA LEU A 363 11.26 5.67 -24.11
C LEU A 363 12.58 6.42 -24.27
N ALA A 364 13.52 6.25 -23.33
CA ALA A 364 14.85 6.83 -23.37
C ALA A 364 15.77 6.15 -24.38
N GLU A 365 15.59 4.86 -24.60
CA GLU A 365 16.46 4.06 -25.46
C GLU A 365 16.09 4.22 -26.95
N GLU A 366 17.08 4.14 -27.83
CA GLU A 366 16.84 4.12 -29.28
C GLU A 366 16.24 2.78 -29.73
N ALA A 367 16.71 1.67 -29.14
CA ALA A 367 16.22 0.32 -29.36
C ALA A 367 15.94 -0.35 -28.00
N PRO A 368 14.71 -0.22 -27.45
CA PRO A 368 14.40 -0.76 -26.14
C PRO A 368 14.47 -2.29 -26.09
N GLU A 369 15.09 -2.83 -25.05
CA GLU A 369 15.11 -4.28 -24.80
C GLU A 369 13.84 -4.73 -24.07
N TYR A 370 12.90 -5.31 -24.81
CA TYR A 370 11.71 -5.93 -24.24
C TYR A 370 12.01 -7.34 -23.71
N ARG A 371 11.40 -7.70 -22.58
CA ARG A 371 11.60 -9.01 -21.94
C ARG A 371 10.71 -10.06 -22.60
N GLY A 372 11.27 -10.89 -23.48
CA GLY A 372 10.54 -11.97 -24.13
C GLY A 372 9.51 -11.43 -25.15
N ASP A 373 8.28 -11.94 -25.09
CA ASP A 373 7.18 -11.58 -26.01
C ASP A 373 6.29 -10.45 -25.46
N GLU A 374 6.89 -9.48 -24.76
CA GLU A 374 6.19 -8.32 -24.19
C GLU A 374 5.42 -7.53 -25.27
N ASP A 375 4.18 -7.15 -24.96
CA ASP A 375 3.31 -6.28 -25.77
C ASP A 375 3.05 -4.95 -25.04
N PRO A 376 4.02 -4.01 -25.07
CA PRO A 376 3.98 -2.79 -24.28
C PRO A 376 2.98 -1.77 -24.85
N TYR A 377 2.13 -1.21 -23.99
CA TYR A 377 1.12 -0.23 -24.40
C TYR A 377 1.71 1.02 -25.06
N ILE A 378 2.95 1.41 -24.73
CA ILE A 378 3.66 2.54 -25.36
C ILE A 378 3.93 2.33 -26.86
N THR A 379 3.74 1.11 -27.36
CA THR A 379 3.84 0.79 -28.79
C THR A 379 2.50 0.78 -29.53
N ALA A 380 1.39 0.96 -28.82
CA ALA A 380 0.04 0.87 -29.37
C ALA A 380 -0.66 2.25 -29.34
N PRO A 381 -0.69 3.02 -30.45
CA PRO A 381 -1.22 4.39 -30.48
C PRO A 381 -2.67 4.50 -30.03
N ALA A 382 -3.52 3.54 -30.42
CA ALA A 382 -4.92 3.53 -30.02
C ALA A 382 -5.10 3.36 -28.49
N VAL A 383 -4.23 2.58 -27.85
CA VAL A 383 -4.24 2.40 -26.39
C VAL A 383 -3.74 3.68 -25.72
N LEU A 384 -2.71 4.33 -26.25
CA LEU A 384 -2.22 5.63 -25.74
C LEU A 384 -3.31 6.72 -25.79
N GLU A 385 -4.06 6.81 -26.88
CA GLU A 385 -5.20 7.73 -27.01
C GLU A 385 -6.28 7.41 -25.97
N GLN A 386 -6.59 6.14 -25.76
CA GLN A 386 -7.59 5.70 -24.79
C GLN A 386 -7.18 6.06 -23.35
N VAL A 387 -5.92 5.79 -22.98
CA VAL A 387 -5.36 6.16 -21.67
C VAL A 387 -5.40 7.67 -21.49
N HIS A 388 -4.97 8.43 -22.50
CA HIS A 388 -4.95 9.88 -22.44
C HIS A 388 -6.34 10.48 -22.23
N ASN A 389 -7.34 10.00 -22.98
CA ASN A 389 -8.71 10.49 -22.89
C ASN A 389 -9.33 10.19 -21.52
N ALA A 390 -9.13 8.98 -20.99
CA ALA A 390 -9.60 8.61 -19.65
C ALA A 390 -9.03 9.55 -18.56
N ILE A 391 -7.74 9.88 -18.68
CA ILE A 391 -7.05 10.75 -17.71
C ILE A 391 -7.50 12.21 -17.84
N LEU A 392 -7.69 12.69 -19.07
CA LEU A 392 -8.28 14.02 -19.30
C LEU A 392 -9.70 14.11 -18.75
N ALA A 393 -10.52 13.07 -18.95
CA ALA A 393 -11.88 13.03 -18.40
C ALA A 393 -11.89 13.06 -16.87
N ALA A 394 -10.98 12.31 -16.23
CA ALA A 394 -10.81 12.32 -14.78
C ALA A 394 -10.37 13.69 -14.25
N ALA A 395 -9.41 14.34 -14.92
CA ALA A 395 -8.94 15.68 -14.56
C ALA A 395 -10.05 16.73 -14.72
N ASN A 396 -10.79 16.69 -15.84
CA ASN A 396 -11.91 17.62 -16.10
C ASN A 396 -13.10 17.42 -15.15
N SER A 397 -13.18 16.27 -14.50
CA SER A 397 -14.22 15.94 -13.51
C SER A 397 -13.76 16.16 -12.07
N ASP A 398 -12.61 16.80 -11.86
CA ASP A 398 -12.00 17.04 -10.54
C ASP A 398 -11.88 15.76 -9.69
N CYS A 399 -11.47 14.65 -10.31
CA CYS A 399 -11.25 13.38 -9.62
C CYS A 399 -9.96 13.42 -8.78
N GLU A 400 -9.98 14.12 -7.65
CA GLU A 400 -8.80 14.36 -6.80
C GLU A 400 -8.11 13.07 -6.36
N SER A 401 -8.88 12.02 -6.08
CA SER A 401 -8.36 10.69 -5.70
C SER A 401 -7.46 10.05 -6.77
N GLN A 402 -7.51 10.53 -8.03
CA GLN A 402 -6.72 10.00 -9.14
C GLN A 402 -5.51 10.88 -9.49
N SER A 403 -5.23 11.92 -8.69
CA SER A 403 -4.09 12.82 -8.87
C SER A 403 -2.74 12.08 -9.10
N PRO A 404 -2.42 10.99 -8.38
CA PRO A 404 -1.18 10.23 -8.66
C PRO A 404 -1.14 9.60 -10.06
N ILE A 405 -2.28 9.12 -10.57
CA ILE A 405 -2.35 8.49 -11.91
C ILE A 405 -2.19 9.56 -13.00
N ILE A 406 -2.88 10.68 -12.83
CA ILE A 406 -2.74 11.85 -13.72
C ILE A 406 -1.27 12.26 -13.77
N PHE A 407 -0.62 12.37 -12.61
CA PHE A 407 0.78 12.79 -12.57
C PHE A 407 1.72 11.75 -13.21
N ALA A 408 1.58 10.46 -12.88
CA ALA A 408 2.36 9.39 -13.50
C ALA A 408 2.28 9.43 -15.04
N TRP A 409 1.07 9.65 -15.58
CA TRP A 409 0.86 9.78 -17.01
C TRP A 409 1.52 11.01 -17.61
N THR A 410 1.45 12.16 -16.95
CA THR A 410 2.12 13.38 -17.44
C THR A 410 3.62 13.18 -17.59
N VAL A 411 4.27 12.44 -16.69
CA VAL A 411 5.69 12.13 -16.79
C VAL A 411 5.99 11.23 -17.99
N VAL A 412 5.16 10.20 -18.24
CA VAL A 412 5.31 9.31 -19.40
C VAL A 412 5.16 10.09 -20.70
N VAL A 413 4.13 10.93 -20.83
CA VAL A 413 3.90 11.75 -22.04
C VAL A 413 5.00 12.79 -22.22
N HIS A 414 5.45 13.41 -21.13
CA HIS A 414 6.61 14.31 -21.16
C HIS A 414 7.84 13.58 -21.71
N ARG A 415 8.10 12.33 -21.29
CA ARG A 415 9.22 11.55 -21.85
C ARG A 415 9.04 11.24 -23.34
N MET A 416 7.83 10.90 -23.79
CA MET A 416 7.53 10.72 -25.22
C MET A 416 7.81 11.99 -26.03
N PHE A 417 7.36 13.15 -25.53
CA PHE A 417 7.57 14.46 -26.16
C PHE A 417 9.05 14.77 -26.35
N TYR A 418 9.86 14.62 -25.30
CA TYR A 418 11.31 14.86 -25.38
C TYR A 418 11.99 13.85 -26.32
N SER A 419 11.63 12.57 -26.23
CA SER A 419 12.16 11.53 -27.14
C SER A 419 11.83 11.82 -28.62
N HIS A 420 10.67 12.41 -28.90
CA HIS A 420 10.30 12.88 -30.24
C HIS A 420 11.11 14.12 -30.67
N HIS A 421 11.24 15.11 -29.79
CA HIS A 421 11.99 16.34 -30.09
C HIS A 421 13.49 16.09 -30.28
N ASP A 422 14.12 15.26 -29.45
CA ASP A 422 15.53 14.87 -29.60
C ASP A 422 15.79 14.23 -30.97
N ARG A 423 14.85 13.40 -31.46
CA ARG A 423 14.95 12.79 -32.79
C ARG A 423 14.74 13.80 -33.91
N ILE A 424 13.83 14.77 -33.75
CA ILE A 424 13.64 15.87 -34.69
C ILE A 424 14.93 16.72 -34.78
N GLU A 425 15.51 17.09 -33.65
CA GLU A 425 16.75 17.87 -33.61
C GLU A 425 17.91 17.12 -34.25
N LYS A 426 18.09 15.82 -33.93
CA LYS A 426 19.08 14.95 -34.58
C LYS A 426 18.88 14.90 -36.11
N ARG A 427 17.64 14.72 -36.58
CA ARG A 427 17.30 14.73 -38.01
C ARG A 427 17.65 16.08 -38.65
N ASP A 428 17.27 17.17 -38.02
CA ASP A 428 17.49 18.52 -38.55
C ASP A 428 18.97 18.89 -38.57
N ALA A 429 19.74 18.46 -37.56
CA ALA A 429 21.20 18.58 -37.55
C ALA A 429 21.83 17.82 -38.73
N LEU A 430 21.43 16.55 -38.96
CA LEU A 430 21.91 15.75 -40.09
C LEU A 430 21.50 16.35 -41.45
N GLN A 431 20.28 16.89 -41.55
CA GLN A 431 19.81 17.55 -42.77
C GLN A 431 20.57 18.84 -43.04
N ASN A 432 20.85 19.63 -42.00
CA ASN A 432 21.66 20.84 -42.10
C ASN A 432 23.10 20.52 -42.49
N GLN A 433 23.71 19.49 -41.90
CA GLN A 433 25.05 19.02 -42.27
C GLN A 433 25.11 18.59 -43.75
N ARG A 434 24.16 17.76 -44.22
CA ARG A 434 24.10 17.37 -45.64
C ARG A 434 23.91 18.56 -46.58
N SER A 435 23.13 19.55 -46.15
CA SER A 435 22.90 20.78 -46.92
C SER A 435 24.18 21.63 -47.02
N GLN A 436 24.94 21.73 -45.92
CA GLN A 436 26.25 22.39 -45.90
C GLN A 436 27.26 21.65 -46.78
N GLU A 437 27.40 20.33 -46.64
CA GLU A 437 28.29 19.51 -47.46
C GLU A 437 27.96 19.64 -48.97
N THR A 438 26.68 19.70 -49.32
CA THR A 438 26.24 19.88 -50.71
C THR A 438 26.58 21.28 -51.24
N PHE A 439 26.47 22.31 -50.40
CA PHE A 439 26.83 23.69 -50.73
C PHE A 439 28.36 23.86 -50.88
N GLU A 440 29.13 23.28 -49.97
CA GLU A 440 30.60 23.33 -49.95
C GLU A 440 31.26 22.50 -51.06
N ALA A 441 30.66 21.37 -51.46
CA ALA A 441 31.12 20.54 -52.57
C ALA A 441 31.04 21.24 -53.95
N GLY A 442 30.49 22.47 -54.01
CA GLY A 442 30.53 23.30 -55.20
C GLY A 442 29.86 22.65 -56.42
N VAL A 443 28.85 21.81 -56.21
CA VAL A 443 28.08 21.20 -57.31
C VAL A 443 27.32 22.30 -58.02
N LEU A 444 27.96 22.91 -59.02
CA LEU A 444 27.31 23.72 -60.04
C LEU A 444 26.13 22.91 -60.57
N ILE A 445 24.91 23.39 -60.28
CA ILE A 445 23.65 22.88 -60.79
C ILE A 445 23.67 23.06 -62.32
N ARG A 446 24.34 22.15 -63.04
CA ARG A 446 24.17 22.01 -64.48
C ARG A 446 23.09 20.94 -64.67
N PRO A 447 21.92 21.29 -65.23
CA PRO A 447 20.88 20.32 -65.50
C PRO A 447 21.39 19.39 -66.61
N THR A 448 21.88 18.21 -66.24
CA THR A 448 22.13 17.14 -67.20
C THR A 448 20.92 16.21 -67.17
N THR A 449 20.33 16.04 -68.35
CA THR A 449 18.95 15.59 -68.57
C THR A 449 18.69 14.11 -68.26
N ASN A 450 19.56 13.38 -67.56
CA ASN A 450 19.36 11.92 -67.41
C ASN A 450 20.00 11.22 -66.19
N ARG A 451 20.37 11.92 -65.11
CA ARG A 451 20.68 11.27 -63.82
C ARG A 451 20.03 12.00 -62.67
N ARG A 452 19.13 11.31 -61.95
CA ARG A 452 18.68 11.72 -60.61
C ARG A 452 19.92 11.79 -59.71
N LEU A 453 20.34 12.99 -59.33
CA LEU A 453 21.35 13.18 -58.30
C LEU A 453 20.70 12.85 -56.95
N SER A 454 21.29 11.93 -56.17
CA SER A 454 20.89 11.63 -54.79
C SER A 454 21.17 12.79 -53.81
N ALA A 455 21.60 13.95 -54.31
CA ALA A 455 21.93 15.16 -53.56
C ALA A 455 20.71 15.91 -52.96
N GLY A 456 19.50 15.38 -53.13
CA GLY A 456 18.26 15.93 -52.54
C GLY A 456 17.52 14.96 -51.63
N SER A 457 18.19 13.92 -51.11
CA SER A 457 17.55 12.95 -50.21
C SER A 457 17.22 13.62 -48.87
N ILE A 458 15.94 13.92 -48.66
CA ILE A 458 15.40 14.36 -47.37
C ILE A 458 15.73 13.28 -46.32
N VAL A 459 16.26 13.69 -45.17
CA VAL A 459 16.50 12.77 -44.04
C VAL A 459 15.13 12.50 -43.42
N SER A 460 14.63 11.27 -43.51
CA SER A 460 13.40 10.88 -42.83
C SER A 460 13.66 10.75 -41.34
N LEU A 461 12.68 11.15 -40.52
CA LEU A 461 12.68 10.85 -39.10
C LEU A 461 12.57 9.34 -38.91
N ASP A 462 13.34 8.78 -37.98
CA ASP A 462 13.11 7.41 -37.54
C ASP A 462 11.88 7.38 -36.64
N GLY A 463 10.76 6.99 -37.22
CA GLY A 463 9.44 7.09 -36.60
C GLY A 463 9.24 5.99 -35.56
N LYS A 464 8.90 6.39 -34.34
CA LYS A 464 8.45 5.48 -33.28
C LYS A 464 6.93 5.39 -33.33
N SER A 465 6.38 4.27 -32.87
CA SER A 465 4.93 4.01 -32.84
C SER A 465 4.13 5.11 -32.14
N PHE A 466 4.62 5.62 -30.99
CA PHE A 466 3.94 6.66 -30.22
C PHE A 466 3.91 8.03 -30.92
N ASP A 467 4.68 8.25 -31.99
CA ASP A 467 4.64 9.50 -32.75
C ASP A 467 3.25 9.71 -33.37
N ILE A 468 2.56 8.62 -33.74
CA ILE A 468 1.19 8.67 -34.25
C ILE A 468 0.25 9.26 -33.20
N PHE A 469 0.38 8.80 -31.95
CA PHE A 469 -0.39 9.32 -30.82
C PHE A 469 -0.12 10.81 -30.58
N LEU A 470 1.15 11.22 -30.51
CA LEU A 470 1.52 12.62 -30.28
C LEU A 470 0.92 13.54 -31.35
N ASN A 471 0.96 13.13 -32.62
CA ASN A 471 0.34 13.87 -33.72
C ASN A 471 -1.18 13.92 -33.64
N ASN A 472 -1.84 12.80 -33.30
CA ASN A 472 -3.30 12.70 -33.26
C ASN A 472 -3.91 13.59 -32.15
N VAL A 473 -3.23 13.69 -31.02
CA VAL A 473 -3.66 14.51 -29.87
C VAL A 473 -3.14 15.95 -29.96
N GLY A 474 -2.22 16.24 -30.89
CA GLY A 474 -1.63 17.56 -31.07
C GLY A 474 -0.54 17.92 -30.06
N LEU A 475 0.05 16.91 -29.41
CA LEU A 475 1.14 17.04 -28.44
C LEU A 475 2.52 17.05 -29.11
N ASP A 476 2.61 16.83 -30.42
CA ASP A 476 3.89 16.85 -31.16
C ASP A 476 4.56 18.23 -31.19
N LYS A 477 3.81 19.30 -30.93
CA LYS A 477 4.26 20.70 -30.98
C LYS A 477 4.04 21.47 -29.69
N ASP A 478 3.02 21.12 -28.92
CA ASP A 478 2.59 21.89 -27.76
C ASP A 478 2.28 20.93 -26.59
N LEU A 479 3.06 21.05 -25.52
CA LEU A 479 2.92 20.24 -24.31
C LEU A 479 2.05 20.94 -23.25
N GLN A 480 1.51 22.12 -23.53
CA GLN A 480 0.84 22.98 -22.54
C GLN A 480 -0.28 22.25 -21.77
N VAL A 481 -1.08 21.40 -22.43
CA VAL A 481 -2.16 20.65 -21.77
C VAL A 481 -1.59 19.69 -20.72
N VAL A 482 -0.47 19.02 -21.03
CA VAL A 482 0.19 18.08 -20.11
C VAL A 482 0.86 18.81 -18.96
N GLU A 483 1.47 19.97 -19.23
CA GLU A 483 2.03 20.84 -18.19
C GLU A 483 0.95 21.36 -17.25
N GLN A 484 -0.22 21.77 -17.77
CA GLN A 484 -1.35 22.19 -16.95
C GLN A 484 -1.88 21.06 -16.06
N LEU A 485 -1.96 19.83 -16.58
CA LEU A 485 -2.31 18.66 -15.78
C LEU A 485 -1.31 18.44 -14.65
N ALA A 486 -0.01 18.48 -14.95
CA ALA A 486 1.05 18.32 -13.96
C ALA A 486 0.94 19.40 -12.87
N VAL A 487 0.80 20.67 -13.25
CA VAL A 487 0.62 21.78 -12.31
C VAL A 487 -0.62 21.59 -11.43
N ALA A 488 -1.75 21.13 -11.99
CA ALA A 488 -2.98 20.94 -11.24
C ALA A 488 -2.83 19.89 -10.12
N VAL A 489 -2.06 18.83 -10.37
CA VAL A 489 -1.88 17.72 -9.41
C VAL A 489 -0.67 17.88 -8.50
N THR A 490 0.28 18.76 -8.83
CA THR A 490 1.42 19.10 -7.95
C THR A 490 1.20 20.36 -7.13
N SER A 491 0.22 21.20 -7.48
CA SER A 491 -0.13 22.40 -6.71
C SER A 491 -0.44 22.02 -5.25
N ASN A 492 0.29 22.62 -4.31
CA ASN A 492 0.23 22.30 -2.87
C ASN A 492 0.48 20.81 -2.53
N GLY A 493 1.23 20.08 -3.36
CA GLY A 493 1.59 18.69 -3.06
C GLY A 493 0.44 17.69 -3.20
N ARG A 494 -0.68 18.05 -3.83
CA ARG A 494 -1.93 17.27 -3.85
C ARG A 494 -1.76 15.79 -4.21
N ALA A 495 -1.02 15.45 -5.27
CA ALA A 495 -0.77 14.06 -5.66
C ALA A 495 -0.03 13.27 -4.56
N TYR A 496 0.90 13.92 -3.87
CA TYR A 496 1.67 13.31 -2.77
C TYR A 496 0.83 13.17 -1.50
N GLU A 497 -0.03 14.15 -1.19
CA GLU A 497 -0.98 14.08 -0.08
C GLU A 497 -1.97 12.92 -0.25
N VAL A 498 -2.63 12.84 -1.42
CA VAL A 498 -3.55 11.74 -1.76
C VAL A 498 -2.84 10.37 -1.66
N LEU A 499 -1.59 10.27 -2.15
CA LEU A 499 -0.82 9.04 -2.05
C LEU A 499 -0.51 8.66 -0.57
N SER A 500 -0.28 9.67 0.27
CA SER A 500 -0.01 9.49 1.71
C SER A 500 -1.26 8.99 2.43
N GLU A 501 -2.41 9.58 2.16
CA GLU A 501 -3.71 9.14 2.70
C GLU A 501 -4.02 7.69 2.29
N MET A 502 -3.81 7.36 1.02
CA MET A 502 -3.97 5.99 0.51
C MET A 502 -3.04 5.02 1.24
N ALA A 503 -1.76 5.38 1.41
CA ALA A 503 -0.78 4.53 2.08
C ALA A 503 -1.12 4.27 3.56
N LEU A 504 -1.66 5.28 4.26
CA LEU A 504 -2.12 5.14 5.64
C LEU A 504 -3.37 4.25 5.73
N ALA A 505 -4.34 4.42 4.82
CA ALA A 505 -5.58 3.64 4.85
C ALA A 505 -5.39 2.14 4.57
N ILE A 506 -4.40 1.78 3.74
CA ILE A 506 -4.06 0.38 3.43
C ILE A 506 -3.02 -0.21 4.39
N GLY A 507 -2.72 0.48 5.48
CA GLY A 507 -1.46 0.40 6.23
C GLY A 507 -1.04 -0.96 6.80
N GLY A 508 0.17 -1.00 7.37
CA GLY A 508 0.97 -2.22 7.54
C GLY A 508 0.71 -3.10 8.77
N TYR A 509 -0.41 -2.96 9.48
CA TYR A 509 -0.71 -3.71 10.72
C TYR A 509 -2.23 -3.96 10.91
N SER A 510 -2.65 -4.45 12.09
CA SER A 510 -3.98 -5.03 12.37
C SER A 510 -5.20 -4.14 12.13
N ASP A 511 -5.02 -2.82 11.98
CA ASP A 511 -6.11 -1.86 11.71
C ASP A 511 -6.13 -1.38 10.25
N GLY A 512 -5.19 -1.84 9.42
CA GLY A 512 -5.15 -1.55 7.99
C GLY A 512 -6.26 -2.30 7.23
N ALA A 513 -6.75 -1.71 6.13
CA ALA A 513 -7.82 -2.29 5.34
C ALA A 513 -7.43 -3.59 4.61
N PHE A 514 -6.13 -3.87 4.47
CA PHE A 514 -5.60 -5.02 3.74
C PHE A 514 -4.69 -5.88 4.63
N SER A 515 -4.42 -7.11 4.20
CA SER A 515 -3.36 -7.91 4.80
C SER A 515 -2.03 -7.15 4.74
N PRO A 516 -1.13 -7.29 5.73
CA PRO A 516 0.17 -6.62 5.70
C PRO A 516 0.96 -6.90 4.40
N LEU A 517 0.79 -8.10 3.84
CA LEU A 517 1.43 -8.52 2.59
C LEU A 517 0.89 -7.73 1.41
N LEU A 518 -0.45 -7.72 1.22
CA LEU A 518 -1.06 -6.96 0.13
C LEU A 518 -0.76 -5.46 0.26
N GLY A 519 -0.88 -4.91 1.47
CA GLY A 519 -0.55 -3.51 1.75
C GLY A 519 0.91 -3.18 1.39
N SER A 520 1.86 -4.07 1.70
CA SER A 520 3.27 -3.95 1.29
C SER A 520 3.43 -3.88 -0.23
N ARG A 521 2.76 -4.78 -0.97
CA ARG A 521 2.85 -4.83 -2.44
C ARG A 521 2.20 -3.64 -3.12
N VAL A 522 1.04 -3.19 -2.64
CA VAL A 522 0.36 -1.99 -3.14
C VAL A 522 1.27 -0.77 -2.94
N ARG A 523 1.89 -0.61 -1.76
CA ARG A 523 2.81 0.50 -1.48
C ARG A 523 4.08 0.46 -2.34
N LEU A 524 4.54 -0.70 -2.80
CA LEU A 524 5.62 -0.78 -3.79
C LEU A 524 5.23 -0.21 -5.18
N ALA A 525 3.94 -0.17 -5.54
CA ALA A 525 3.48 0.60 -6.70
C ALA A 525 3.63 2.11 -6.46
N TYR A 526 3.42 2.57 -5.24
CA TYR A 526 3.57 3.98 -4.87
C TYR A 526 5.05 4.41 -4.81
N VAL A 527 5.96 3.53 -4.40
CA VAL A 527 7.41 3.77 -4.53
C VAL A 527 7.81 3.98 -5.99
N ASP A 528 7.25 3.20 -6.91
CA ASP A 528 7.50 3.34 -8.34
C ASP A 528 7.01 4.70 -8.89
N PHE A 529 5.85 5.17 -8.44
CA PHE A 529 5.38 6.53 -8.72
C PHE A 529 6.33 7.61 -8.19
N LEU A 530 6.81 7.47 -6.95
CA LEU A 530 7.76 8.42 -6.34
C LEU A 530 9.06 8.49 -7.15
N LYS A 531 9.61 7.34 -7.54
CA LYS A 531 10.80 7.26 -8.41
C LYS A 531 10.58 7.92 -9.76
N ALA A 532 9.47 7.65 -10.42
CA ALA A 532 9.20 8.19 -11.75
C ALA A 532 8.99 9.72 -11.73
N THR A 533 8.43 10.27 -10.66
CA THR A 533 8.15 11.72 -10.55
C THR A 533 9.32 12.53 -10.02
N TYR A 534 10.24 11.89 -9.29
CA TYR A 534 11.40 12.54 -8.68
C TYR A 534 12.26 13.36 -9.67
N PRO A 535 12.60 12.90 -10.90
CA PRO A 535 13.41 13.70 -11.83
C PRO A 535 12.81 15.06 -12.22
N LEU A 536 11.49 15.23 -12.09
CA LEU A 536 10.81 16.50 -12.40
C LEU A 536 10.61 17.39 -11.17
N VAL A 537 10.33 16.80 -10.01
CA VAL A 537 10.01 17.54 -8.77
C VAL A 537 11.24 17.75 -7.90
N GLY A 538 12.17 16.79 -7.91
CA GLY A 538 13.33 16.73 -7.04
C GLY A 538 12.97 16.41 -5.59
N TYR A 539 13.95 16.62 -4.70
CA TYR A 539 13.80 16.44 -3.27
C TYR A 539 13.00 17.62 -2.65
N GLN A 540 11.70 17.41 -2.44
CA GLN A 540 10.78 18.40 -1.87
C GLN A 540 10.02 17.84 -0.66
N SER A 541 9.58 18.71 0.25
CA SER A 541 8.87 18.33 1.49
C SER A 541 7.70 17.37 1.25
N ASP A 542 6.84 17.66 0.27
CA ASP A 542 5.65 16.85 -0.02
C ASP A 542 6.03 15.44 -0.49
N SER A 543 7.04 15.35 -1.37
CA SER A 543 7.52 14.07 -1.90
C SER A 543 8.19 13.20 -0.83
N VAL A 544 8.93 13.82 0.09
CA VAL A 544 9.62 13.13 1.20
C VAL A 544 8.60 12.68 2.24
N THR A 545 7.62 13.51 2.57
CA THR A 545 6.52 13.16 3.48
C THR A 545 5.73 11.98 2.93
N SER A 546 5.42 12.00 1.63
CA SER A 546 4.74 10.91 0.95
C SER A 546 5.55 9.62 0.96
N LEU A 547 6.86 9.68 0.73
CA LEU A 547 7.73 8.51 0.90
C LEU A 547 7.63 7.95 2.32
N LEU A 548 7.74 8.79 3.35
CA LEU A 548 7.64 8.35 4.75
C LEU A 548 6.30 7.69 5.06
N SER A 549 5.19 8.25 4.55
CA SER A 549 3.86 7.64 4.66
C SER A 549 3.77 6.30 3.90
N VAL A 550 4.36 6.20 2.72
CA VAL A 550 4.40 4.97 1.91
C VAL A 550 5.25 3.89 2.58
N LEU A 551 6.40 4.23 3.17
CA LEU A 551 7.27 3.26 3.84
C LEU A 551 6.73 2.86 5.22
N GLY A 552 6.37 3.84 6.04
CA GLY A 552 5.93 3.63 7.41
C GLY A 552 4.48 3.19 7.55
N ALA A 553 3.58 3.68 6.69
CA ALA A 553 2.15 3.31 6.64
C ALA A 553 1.46 3.26 8.01
N GLY A 554 1.73 4.27 8.84
CA GLY A 554 1.17 4.41 10.19
C GLY A 554 1.85 3.59 11.28
N GLN A 555 2.86 2.77 10.95
CA GLN A 555 3.58 1.96 11.94
C GLN A 555 4.27 2.82 13.00
N GLN A 556 4.09 2.40 14.25
CA GLN A 556 4.67 3.02 15.43
C GLN A 556 5.68 2.09 16.10
N TYR A 557 6.37 2.61 17.12
CA TYR A 557 7.33 1.85 17.91
C TYR A 557 6.74 0.53 18.47
N TRP A 558 5.46 0.54 18.87
CA TRP A 558 4.81 -0.63 19.47
C TRP A 558 4.57 -1.77 18.49
N ASP A 559 4.64 -1.50 17.19
CA ASP A 559 4.49 -2.50 16.14
C ASP A 559 5.78 -3.33 15.95
N LEU A 560 6.90 -2.92 16.58
CA LEU A 560 8.19 -3.64 16.62
C LEU A 560 8.13 -4.85 17.57
N SER A 561 7.30 -5.83 17.23
CA SER A 561 7.10 -7.01 18.08
C SER A 561 7.41 -8.32 17.35
N ARG A 562 7.04 -8.47 16.07
CA ARG A 562 7.31 -9.67 15.23
C ARG A 562 7.32 -9.31 13.73
N PRO A 563 8.07 -10.03 12.87
CA PRO A 563 7.92 -9.86 11.42
C PRO A 563 6.53 -10.31 11.01
N ALA A 564 5.76 -9.40 10.43
CA ALA A 564 4.52 -9.79 9.76
C ALA A 564 4.80 -10.56 8.45
N LEU A 565 5.97 -10.36 7.83
CA LEU A 565 6.25 -10.76 6.45
C LEU A 565 7.61 -11.43 6.28
N HIS A 566 7.70 -12.30 5.26
CA HIS A 566 8.98 -12.75 4.72
C HIS A 566 9.73 -11.57 4.07
N PRO A 567 11.08 -11.49 4.14
CA PRO A 567 11.84 -10.33 3.63
C PRO A 567 11.59 -10.00 2.16
N SER A 568 11.41 -11.03 1.31
CA SER A 568 11.07 -10.83 -0.11
C SER A 568 9.70 -10.20 -0.34
N ASN A 569 8.87 -10.09 0.71
CA ASN A 569 7.53 -9.51 0.67
C ASN A 569 7.43 -8.19 1.45
N ASP A 570 8.52 -7.76 2.08
CA ASP A 570 8.57 -6.55 2.88
C ASP A 570 9.07 -5.37 2.04
N ILE A 571 8.26 -4.32 1.94
CA ILE A 571 8.57 -3.08 1.24
C ILE A 571 9.87 -2.46 1.72
N LEU A 572 10.16 -2.47 3.02
CA LEU A 572 11.37 -1.85 3.55
C LEU A 572 12.61 -2.62 3.09
N ALA A 573 12.52 -3.95 3.06
CA ALA A 573 13.59 -4.81 2.60
C ALA A 573 13.85 -4.67 1.09
N GLU A 574 12.81 -4.44 0.28
CA GLU A 574 12.90 -4.18 -1.16
C GLU A 574 13.51 -2.78 -1.43
N VAL A 575 13.06 -1.75 -0.71
CA VAL A 575 13.54 -0.37 -0.88
C VAL A 575 15.01 -0.23 -0.49
N LEU A 576 15.48 -0.94 0.55
CA LEU A 576 16.91 -0.99 0.89
C LEU A 576 17.80 -1.57 -0.22
N GLN A 577 17.22 -2.32 -1.15
CA GLN A 577 17.92 -2.89 -2.31
C GLN A 577 17.70 -2.08 -3.60
N ASP A 578 16.76 -1.14 -3.61
CA ASP A 578 16.47 -0.27 -4.73
C ASP A 578 17.43 0.93 -4.73
N SER A 579 18.49 0.84 -5.55
CA SER A 579 19.51 1.88 -5.63
C SER A 579 18.95 3.24 -6.04
N THR A 580 17.89 3.26 -6.86
CA THR A 580 17.28 4.50 -7.36
C THR A 580 16.50 5.19 -6.24
N ALA A 581 15.68 4.43 -5.49
CA ALA A 581 14.95 4.96 -4.35
C ALA A 581 15.91 5.48 -3.26
N MET A 582 16.99 4.73 -2.98
CA MET A 582 18.01 5.12 -2.01
C MET A 582 18.76 6.38 -2.45
N GLU A 583 19.11 6.50 -3.73
CA GLU A 583 19.77 7.69 -4.28
C GLU A 583 18.88 8.94 -4.25
N TYR A 584 17.61 8.81 -4.66
CA TYR A 584 16.68 9.93 -4.78
C TYR A 584 16.24 10.49 -3.44
N TYR A 585 16.13 9.66 -2.41
CA TYR A 585 15.58 10.12 -1.13
C TYR A 585 16.56 10.00 0.02
N PHE A 586 17.10 8.80 0.27
CA PHE A 586 17.92 8.56 1.45
C PHE A 586 19.28 9.28 1.38
N HIS A 587 19.98 9.18 0.26
CA HIS A 587 21.26 9.89 0.07
C HIS A 587 21.07 11.41 -0.02
N GLN A 588 19.93 11.90 -0.53
CA GLN A 588 19.63 13.32 -0.48
C GLN A 588 19.42 13.83 0.94
N ALA A 589 18.69 13.08 1.77
CA ALA A 589 18.52 13.40 3.19
C ALA A 589 19.86 13.34 3.94
N LEU A 590 20.69 12.33 3.67
CA LEU A 590 22.05 12.21 4.22
C LEU A 590 22.93 13.41 3.85
N ASN A 591 22.90 13.85 2.59
CA ASN A 591 23.67 15.00 2.09
C ASN A 591 23.20 16.35 2.65
N ARG A 592 22.11 16.37 3.43
CA ARG A 592 21.60 17.56 4.12
C ARG A 592 21.66 17.41 5.64
N TYR A 593 22.01 16.23 6.16
CA TYR A 593 22.18 16.00 7.58
C TYR A 593 23.47 16.66 8.11
N PRO A 594 23.48 17.24 9.33
CA PRO A 594 22.34 17.47 10.23
C PRO A 594 21.60 18.81 10.04
N PHE A 595 21.93 19.59 9.00
CA PHE A 595 21.25 20.85 8.69
C PHE A 595 19.73 20.66 8.49
N GLU A 596 19.32 19.65 7.73
CA GLU A 596 17.93 19.15 7.70
C GLU A 596 17.87 17.81 8.45
N LEU A 597 17.59 17.86 9.75
CA LEU A 597 17.70 16.69 10.61
C LEU A 597 16.51 15.72 10.47
N LEU A 598 15.29 16.23 10.57
CA LEU A 598 14.07 15.40 10.66
C LEU A 598 13.89 14.42 9.49
N PRO A 599 14.08 14.80 8.20
CA PRO A 599 13.92 13.86 7.10
C PRO A 599 14.87 12.66 7.21
N PHE A 600 16.14 12.91 7.53
CA PHE A 600 17.14 11.85 7.66
C PHE A 600 16.82 10.92 8.83
N LEU A 601 16.46 11.45 10.00
CA LEU A 601 16.11 10.64 11.16
C LEU A 601 14.85 9.81 10.92
N ASN A 602 13.80 10.42 10.36
CA ASN A 602 12.56 9.71 10.05
C ASN A 602 12.79 8.58 9.04
N ILE A 603 13.54 8.81 7.96
CA ILE A 603 13.85 7.74 6.99
C ILE A 603 14.66 6.63 7.68
N CYS A 604 15.68 6.97 8.47
CA CYS A 604 16.45 5.98 9.22
C CYS A 604 15.57 5.15 10.16
N ARG A 605 14.67 5.80 10.92
CA ARG A 605 13.76 5.14 11.85
C ARG A 605 12.78 4.24 11.12
N THR A 606 12.17 4.71 10.04
CA THR A 606 11.25 3.90 9.22
C THR A 606 11.96 2.70 8.61
N LEU A 607 13.16 2.86 8.06
CA LEU A 607 13.93 1.73 7.51
C LEU A 607 14.44 0.78 8.60
N ALA A 608 14.70 1.25 9.81
CA ALA A 608 15.08 0.41 10.95
C ALA A 608 13.96 -0.56 11.39
N ASN A 609 12.71 -0.31 10.99
CA ASN A 609 11.62 -1.28 11.17
C ASN A 609 11.81 -2.54 10.30
N CYS A 610 12.72 -2.52 9.32
CA CYS A 610 13.15 -3.68 8.56
C CYS A 610 13.97 -4.63 9.44
N VAL A 611 13.29 -5.33 10.33
CA VAL A 611 13.91 -6.37 11.13
C VAL A 611 13.93 -7.62 10.26
N VAL A 612 15.02 -7.84 9.53
CA VAL A 612 15.28 -9.07 8.78
C VAL A 612 16.53 -9.73 9.36
N ALA A 613 16.63 -11.06 9.27
CA ALA A 613 17.79 -11.80 9.78
C ALA A 613 19.06 -11.62 8.93
N ASP A 614 18.96 -10.88 7.82
CA ASP A 614 20.06 -10.61 6.89
C ASP A 614 20.72 -9.24 7.16
N ASP A 615 21.70 -8.90 6.32
CA ASP A 615 22.55 -7.72 6.50
C ASP A 615 21.90 -6.42 5.98
N ARG A 616 20.63 -6.44 5.53
CA ARG A 616 19.99 -5.24 4.95
C ARG A 616 19.88 -4.11 5.97
N MET A 617 19.45 -4.42 7.20
CA MET A 617 19.40 -3.46 8.30
C MET A 617 20.78 -2.91 8.66
N ASP A 618 21.83 -3.71 8.47
CA ASP A 618 23.20 -3.28 8.75
C ASP A 618 23.62 -2.16 7.81
N THR A 619 22.98 -2.00 6.64
CA THR A 619 23.22 -0.85 5.76
C THR A 619 22.94 0.47 6.48
N VAL A 620 21.80 0.58 7.16
CA VAL A 620 21.40 1.79 7.88
C VAL A 620 22.27 1.98 9.12
N VAL A 621 22.44 0.93 9.94
CA VAL A 621 23.23 1.00 11.18
C VAL A 621 24.70 1.30 10.90
N ASN A 622 25.31 0.66 9.90
CA ASN A 622 26.70 0.90 9.53
C ASN A 622 26.89 2.31 8.97
N LEU A 623 25.94 2.82 8.18
CA LEU A 623 25.99 4.21 7.74
C LEU A 623 25.92 5.17 8.94
N LEU A 624 25.04 4.93 9.91
CA LEU A 624 24.94 5.78 11.10
C LEU A 624 26.17 5.69 12.01
N ARG A 625 26.85 4.54 12.06
CA ARG A 625 28.15 4.37 12.74
C ARG A 625 29.30 5.06 12.00
N LYS A 626 29.18 5.16 10.67
CA LYS A 626 30.23 5.60 9.77
C LYS A 626 29.65 6.49 8.67
N THR A 627 29.18 7.65 9.07
CA THR A 627 28.56 8.66 8.21
C THR A 627 29.65 9.39 7.45
N PRO A 628 29.61 9.45 6.10
CA PRO A 628 30.73 9.95 5.29
C PRO A 628 30.86 11.48 5.29
N SER A 629 29.79 12.22 5.56
CA SER A 629 29.73 13.66 5.40
C SER A 629 28.89 14.33 6.48
N LEU A 630 29.11 15.63 6.68
CA LEU A 630 28.37 16.46 7.63
C LEU A 630 28.00 17.80 6.99
N THR A 631 26.72 18.18 7.07
CA THR A 631 26.19 19.44 6.51
C THR A 631 25.79 20.39 7.62
N PHE A 632 26.33 21.61 7.63
CA PHE A 632 26.01 22.62 8.63
C PHE A 632 26.28 24.02 8.10
N ILE A 633 25.92 25.04 8.88
CA ILE A 633 26.23 26.43 8.58
C ILE A 633 27.64 26.73 9.07
N LEU A 634 28.55 27.08 8.16
CA LEU A 634 29.90 27.49 8.50
C LEU A 634 29.85 28.78 9.36
N PRO A 635 30.50 28.82 10.53
CA PRO A 635 30.42 29.96 11.45
C PRO A 635 30.84 31.28 10.78
N ASP A 636 30.13 32.38 11.06
CA ASP A 636 30.37 33.68 10.42
C ASP A 636 31.79 34.22 10.64
N ASP A 637 32.38 33.91 11.79
CA ASP A 637 33.74 34.29 12.16
C ASP A 637 34.81 33.35 11.59
N TYR A 638 34.43 32.18 11.06
CA TYR A 638 35.35 31.28 10.39
C TYR A 638 35.69 31.79 8.98
N GLN A 639 36.99 32.05 8.76
CA GLN A 639 37.56 32.56 7.50
C GLN A 639 38.74 31.71 7.02
N GLN A 640 39.05 30.61 7.71
CA GLN A 640 40.25 29.80 7.49
C GLN A 640 39.96 28.67 6.50
N TYR A 641 39.62 29.02 5.27
CA TYR A 641 39.45 28.06 4.18
C TYR A 641 40.02 28.63 2.88
N GLU A 642 40.40 27.75 1.96
CA GLU A 642 40.88 28.12 0.63
C GLU A 642 40.06 27.39 -0.43
N LEU A 643 39.65 28.12 -1.47
CA LEU A 643 38.88 27.57 -2.57
C LEU A 643 39.76 26.62 -3.39
N ALA A 644 39.20 25.48 -3.77
CA ALA A 644 39.84 24.48 -4.61
C ALA A 644 39.03 24.31 -5.89
N GLN A 645 39.71 24.00 -6.99
CA GLN A 645 39.08 23.73 -8.28
C GLN A 645 38.18 24.89 -8.77
N GLU A 646 38.63 26.13 -8.60
CA GLU A 646 37.91 27.32 -9.08
C GLU A 646 37.64 27.28 -10.61
N GLU A 647 38.50 26.59 -11.37
CA GLU A 647 38.34 26.40 -12.81
C GLU A 647 37.08 25.58 -13.17
N ASP A 648 36.61 24.72 -12.27
CA ASP A 648 35.50 23.79 -12.48
C ASP A 648 34.16 24.31 -11.93
N ASN A 649 34.13 25.50 -11.29
CA ASN A 649 32.93 26.10 -10.66
C ASN A 649 32.19 25.16 -9.68
N THR A 650 32.91 24.26 -9.00
CA THR A 650 32.33 23.25 -8.10
C THR A 650 32.02 23.78 -6.69
N ASN A 651 32.33 25.06 -6.41
CA ASN A 651 32.26 25.68 -5.09
C ASN A 651 32.99 24.88 -3.99
N THR A 652 34.04 24.15 -4.36
CA THR A 652 34.84 23.30 -3.48
C THR A 652 35.87 24.12 -2.71
N PHE A 653 36.16 23.71 -1.48
CA PHE A 653 37.20 24.32 -0.64
C PHE A 653 37.83 23.28 0.28
N TYR A 654 38.96 23.62 0.89
CA TYR A 654 39.53 22.86 2.02
C TYR A 654 39.75 23.76 3.23
N LEU A 655 39.68 23.17 4.41
CA LEU A 655 39.93 23.88 5.67
C LEU A 655 41.42 24.13 5.89
N LEU A 656 41.77 25.32 6.39
CA LEU A 656 43.13 25.66 6.82
C LEU A 656 43.34 25.44 8.32
N GLU A 657 42.26 25.48 9.11
CA GLU A 657 42.28 25.22 10.55
C GLU A 657 41.15 24.27 10.96
N ASP A 658 41.33 23.57 12.09
CA ASP A 658 40.31 22.67 12.60
C ASP A 658 39.04 23.42 13.05
N ILE A 659 37.87 22.80 12.84
CA ILE A 659 36.58 23.28 13.37
C ILE A 659 36.12 22.36 14.51
N PRO A 660 36.17 22.79 15.77
CA PRO A 660 35.57 22.05 16.88
C PRO A 660 34.05 22.25 16.90
N LEU A 661 33.26 21.18 16.72
CA LEU A 661 31.79 21.28 16.72
C LEU A 661 31.20 21.60 18.09
N PHE A 662 31.89 21.21 19.17
CA PHE A 662 31.52 21.54 20.54
C PHE A 662 32.71 22.14 21.28
N THR A 663 32.51 23.26 21.96
CA THR A 663 33.53 23.89 22.80
C THR A 663 33.01 24.19 24.20
N PRO A 664 33.84 24.12 25.26
CA PRO A 664 33.41 24.52 26.60
C PRO A 664 33.14 26.02 26.66
N ALA A 665 31.99 26.41 27.23
CA ALA A 665 31.55 27.80 27.29
C ALA A 665 32.48 28.72 28.13
N THR A 666 33.23 28.17 29.09
CA THR A 666 34.15 28.94 29.96
C THR A 666 35.59 28.42 29.93
N ALA A 667 36.56 29.33 30.11
CA ALA A 667 37.99 29.02 30.12
C ALA A 667 38.42 28.08 31.26
N TRP A 668 37.66 28.02 32.36
CA TRP A 668 37.88 27.06 33.45
C TRP A 668 37.56 25.63 33.00
N ASN A 669 36.45 25.45 32.26
CA ASN A 669 36.04 24.16 31.72
C ASN A 669 36.98 23.64 30.61
N ARG A 670 37.71 24.54 29.93
CA ARG A 670 38.73 24.16 28.91
C ARG A 670 39.92 23.38 29.47
N ARG A 671 40.22 23.50 30.77
CA ARG A 671 41.34 22.78 31.40
C ARG A 671 40.98 21.36 31.85
N THR A 672 39.69 21.04 31.91
CA THR A 672 39.17 19.79 32.51
C THR A 672 38.37 18.92 31.54
N ARG A 673 37.84 19.46 30.43
CA ARG A 673 37.02 18.74 29.44
C ARG A 673 37.36 19.16 28.00
N LEU A 674 38.52 18.75 27.49
CA LEU A 674 38.80 18.77 26.05
C LEU A 674 38.21 17.48 25.47
N ASP A 675 36.98 17.56 24.99
CA ASP A 675 36.37 16.49 24.20
C ASP A 675 36.76 16.74 22.73
N ASP A 676 37.89 16.16 22.30
CA ASP A 676 38.44 16.31 20.94
C ASP A 676 37.72 15.42 19.91
N ALA A 677 36.63 14.74 20.30
CA ALA A 677 35.97 13.72 19.49
C ALA A 677 35.23 14.25 18.26
N PHE A 678 34.72 15.47 18.32
CA PHE A 678 33.95 16.10 17.23
C PHE A 678 34.66 17.35 16.74
N ARG A 679 35.81 17.14 16.11
CA ARG A 679 36.64 18.17 15.51
C ARG A 679 36.86 17.82 14.04
N ILE A 680 36.39 18.68 13.14
CA ILE A 680 36.67 18.56 11.71
C ILE A 680 38.10 19.03 11.50
N PRO A 681 39.02 18.17 11.03
CA PRO A 681 40.42 18.53 10.91
C PRO A 681 40.66 19.50 9.74
N ALA A 682 41.73 20.28 9.82
CA ALA A 682 42.28 20.99 8.67
C ALA A 682 42.52 20.02 7.49
N GLU A 683 42.57 20.56 6.27
CA GLU A 683 42.65 19.83 4.99
C GLU A 683 41.38 19.05 4.63
N THR A 684 40.34 19.01 5.48
CA THR A 684 39.05 18.41 5.11
C THR A 684 38.44 19.19 3.95
N VAL A 685 38.03 18.45 2.92
CA VAL A 685 37.37 18.99 1.73
C VAL A 685 35.90 19.23 2.02
N GLY A 686 35.39 20.36 1.54
CA GLY A 686 33.98 20.69 1.60
C GLY A 686 33.52 21.38 0.32
N ARG A 687 32.20 21.55 0.21
CA ARG A 687 31.58 22.35 -0.86
C ARG A 687 30.47 23.23 -0.30
N PHE A 688 30.33 24.44 -0.82
CA PHE A 688 29.15 25.26 -0.55
C PHE A 688 27.94 24.67 -1.28
N VAL A 689 26.85 24.44 -0.54
CA VAL A 689 25.61 23.82 -1.05
C VAL A 689 24.66 24.87 -1.61
N THR A 690 24.82 26.14 -1.22
CA THR A 690 24.02 27.27 -1.71
C THR A 690 24.92 28.35 -2.31
N ASP A 691 24.48 28.96 -3.42
CA ASP A 691 25.18 30.11 -4.04
C ASP A 691 25.10 31.37 -3.17
N THR A 692 24.04 31.46 -2.37
CA THR A 692 23.83 32.51 -1.37
C THR A 692 23.71 31.85 0.00
N GLY A 693 24.77 31.90 0.80
CA GLY A 693 24.78 31.36 2.15
C GLY A 693 26.12 30.76 2.55
N ARG A 694 26.17 30.23 3.77
CA ARG A 694 27.34 29.54 4.34
C ARG A 694 27.04 28.08 4.67
N VAL A 695 26.06 27.48 4.00
CA VAL A 695 25.76 26.05 4.17
C VAL A 695 26.81 25.24 3.42
N VAL A 696 27.53 24.39 4.17
CA VAL A 696 28.63 23.59 3.64
C VAL A 696 28.36 22.11 3.87
N LEU A 697 28.69 21.29 2.87
CA LEU A 697 28.81 19.84 3.00
C LEU A 697 30.29 19.52 3.15
N MET A 698 30.68 18.98 4.30
CA MET A 698 32.05 18.58 4.60
C MET A 698 32.22 17.07 4.47
N GLU A 699 33.30 16.62 3.84
CA GLU A 699 33.71 15.21 3.76
C GLU A 699 34.34 14.76 5.10
N TYR A 700 33.53 14.79 6.15
CA TYR A 700 33.92 14.46 7.52
C TYR A 700 33.28 13.14 7.96
N GLU A 701 34.08 12.08 7.93
CA GLU A 701 33.66 10.76 8.39
C GLU A 701 33.49 10.74 9.92
N HIS A 702 32.30 10.42 10.41
CA HIS A 702 31.99 10.40 11.84
C HIS A 702 30.87 9.41 12.20
N SER A 703 30.67 9.16 13.49
CA SER A 703 29.51 8.42 13.98
C SER A 703 28.34 9.38 14.23
N ALA A 704 27.31 9.31 13.39
CA ALA A 704 26.08 10.09 13.60
C ALA A 704 25.38 9.67 14.90
N LEU A 705 25.47 8.39 15.29
CA LEU A 705 24.94 7.90 16.58
C LEU A 705 25.59 8.62 17.75
N ALA A 706 26.92 8.64 17.81
CA ALA A 706 27.66 9.28 18.88
C ALA A 706 27.47 10.82 18.85
N LEU A 707 27.39 11.42 17.65
CA LEU A 707 27.16 12.85 17.48
C LEU A 707 25.78 13.24 18.03
N LEU A 708 24.72 12.50 17.69
CA LEU A 708 23.36 12.74 18.20
C LEU A 708 23.29 12.56 19.73
N GLY A 709 23.93 11.53 20.27
CA GLY A 709 24.03 11.33 21.71
C GLY A 709 24.71 12.51 22.42
N LYS A 710 25.79 13.04 21.83
CA LYS A 710 26.46 14.24 22.35
C LYS A 710 25.59 15.48 22.26
N ARG A 711 24.85 15.67 21.16
CA ARG A 711 23.94 16.81 21.00
C ARG A 711 22.83 16.83 22.04
N LEU A 712 22.28 15.66 22.42
CA LEU A 712 21.31 15.57 23.52
C LEU A 712 21.92 16.03 24.86
N GLU A 713 23.16 15.62 25.18
CA GLU A 713 23.85 16.08 26.39
C GLU A 713 24.05 17.60 26.37
N VAL A 714 24.50 18.14 25.23
CA VAL A 714 24.76 19.58 25.04
C VAL A 714 23.47 20.40 25.21
N GLN A 715 22.33 19.91 24.71
CA GLN A 715 21.03 20.56 24.85
C GLN A 715 20.59 20.71 26.31
N LEU A 716 20.91 19.75 27.18
CA LEU A 716 20.60 19.83 28.62
C LEU A 716 21.52 20.79 29.38
N ALA A 717 22.66 21.16 28.80
CA ALA A 717 23.67 21.98 29.45
C ALA A 717 24.15 23.14 28.54
N PRO A 718 23.25 24.04 28.08
CA PRO A 718 23.59 25.12 27.16
C PRO A 718 24.57 26.13 27.77
N GLU A 719 24.59 26.26 29.10
CA GLU A 719 25.55 27.12 29.81
C GLU A 719 26.96 26.51 29.90
N THR A 720 27.10 25.21 29.61
CA THR A 720 28.36 24.47 29.74
C THR A 720 29.09 24.34 28.41
N TYR A 721 28.35 24.22 27.31
CA TYR A 721 28.88 23.99 25.98
C TYR A 721 28.41 25.06 24.99
N ARG A 722 29.26 25.38 24.02
CA ARG A 722 28.88 26.05 22.78
C ARG A 722 28.91 25.03 21.66
N SER A 723 27.94 25.11 20.76
CA SER A 723 27.78 24.21 19.62
C SER A 723 27.83 25.03 18.35
N GLU A 724 28.59 24.56 17.35
CA GLU A 724 28.56 25.09 15.98
C GLU A 724 27.38 24.51 15.17
N LEU A 725 26.70 23.50 15.72
CA LEU A 725 25.45 22.96 15.20
C LEU A 725 24.26 23.60 15.91
N ASP A 726 23.15 23.78 15.18
CA ASP A 726 21.91 24.31 15.74
C ASP A 726 21.39 23.47 16.92
N ALA A 727 20.74 24.14 17.87
CA ALA A 727 20.09 23.46 18.99
C ALA A 727 18.87 22.66 18.51
N PHE A 728 18.65 21.48 19.10
CA PHE A 728 17.48 20.69 18.76
C PHE A 728 16.18 21.42 19.08
N GLN A 729 15.25 21.39 18.13
CA GLN A 729 13.85 21.68 18.37
C GLN A 729 13.19 20.51 19.13
N PRO A 730 12.04 20.72 19.81
CA PRO A 730 11.37 19.64 20.55
C PRO A 730 11.05 18.40 19.71
N GLU A 731 10.63 18.60 18.47
CA GLU A 731 10.35 17.52 17.52
C GLU A 731 11.62 16.74 17.15
N GLU A 732 12.76 17.42 17.00
CA GLU A 732 14.06 16.80 16.72
C GLU A 732 14.58 16.00 17.92
N THR A 733 14.39 16.50 19.14
CA THR A 733 14.72 15.78 20.37
C THR A 733 13.88 14.50 20.47
N ALA A 734 12.57 14.60 20.27
CA ALA A 734 11.67 13.45 20.31
C ALA A 734 12.03 12.40 19.25
N GLU A 735 12.25 12.84 18.00
CA GLU A 735 12.59 11.95 16.89
C GLU A 735 13.97 11.30 17.07
N THR A 736 14.96 12.01 17.63
CA THR A 736 16.27 11.44 17.97
C THR A 736 16.14 10.30 19.00
N ILE A 737 15.36 10.52 20.06
CA ILE A 737 15.11 9.50 21.09
C ILE A 737 14.31 8.32 20.49
N ALA A 738 13.31 8.60 19.65
CA ALA A 738 12.52 7.58 18.97
C ALA A 738 13.37 6.71 18.03
N LEU A 739 14.31 7.32 17.29
CA LEU A 739 15.28 6.59 16.47
C LEU A 739 16.15 5.67 17.33
N PHE A 740 16.72 6.16 18.43
CA PHE A 740 17.54 5.32 19.32
C PHE A 740 16.75 4.14 19.88
N ALA A 741 15.53 4.38 20.39
CA ALA A 741 14.67 3.32 20.89
C ALA A 741 14.36 2.27 19.81
N THR A 742 14.07 2.73 18.59
CA THR A 742 13.77 1.88 17.43
C THR A 742 14.98 1.02 17.04
N LEU A 743 16.16 1.62 16.88
CA LEU A 743 17.38 0.89 16.50
C LEU A 743 17.78 -0.15 17.55
N LEU A 744 17.75 0.23 18.83
CA LEU A 744 18.05 -0.68 19.94
C LEU A 744 17.09 -1.87 19.94
N ARG A 745 15.78 -1.62 19.76
CA ARG A 745 14.78 -2.68 19.71
C ARG A 745 14.95 -3.58 18.48
N ALA A 746 15.21 -2.99 17.32
CA ALA A 746 15.41 -3.70 16.08
C ALA A 746 16.64 -4.64 16.13
N GLU A 747 17.75 -4.20 16.71
CA GLU A 747 18.96 -5.02 16.92
C GLU A 747 18.70 -6.24 17.83
N VAL A 748 17.95 -6.03 18.91
CA VAL A 748 17.55 -7.13 19.81
C VAL A 748 16.66 -8.13 19.07
N LEU A 749 15.66 -7.65 18.33
CA LEU A 749 14.76 -8.51 17.56
C LEU A 749 15.50 -9.27 16.44
N LYS A 750 16.46 -8.63 15.77
CA LYS A 750 17.32 -9.26 14.77
C LYS A 750 18.13 -10.40 15.39
N SER A 751 18.74 -10.13 16.54
CA SER A 751 19.55 -11.12 17.27
C SER A 751 18.70 -12.32 17.75
N GLU A 752 17.51 -12.08 18.28
CA GLU A 752 16.55 -13.14 18.66
C GLU A 752 16.20 -14.04 17.48
N ARG A 753 16.05 -13.49 16.27
CA ARG A 753 15.76 -14.27 15.05
C ARG A 753 16.92 -15.10 14.54
N GLN A 754 18.15 -14.68 14.81
CA GLN A 754 19.34 -15.50 14.54
C GLN A 754 19.46 -16.67 15.52
N GLY A 755 18.50 -16.84 16.43
CA GLY A 755 18.45 -17.94 17.41
C GLY A 755 19.23 -17.62 18.70
N LEU A 756 19.69 -16.38 18.89
CA LEU A 756 20.31 -15.94 20.12
C LEU A 756 19.24 -15.73 21.20
N SER A 757 19.57 -16.00 22.46
CA SER A 757 18.63 -15.87 23.58
C SER A 757 19.32 -15.37 24.85
N GLY A 758 18.52 -14.81 25.76
CA GLY A 758 19.01 -14.24 27.01
C GLY A 758 19.98 -13.10 26.79
N GLU A 759 21.07 -13.05 27.55
CA GLU A 759 22.06 -11.96 27.46
C GLU A 759 22.73 -11.86 26.08
N THR A 760 22.80 -12.95 25.32
CA THR A 760 23.45 -12.95 24.00
C THR A 760 22.66 -12.21 22.93
N SER A 761 21.32 -12.17 23.01
CA SER A 761 20.51 -11.38 22.08
C SER A 761 20.51 -9.88 22.39
N LEU A 762 20.87 -9.51 23.63
CA LEU A 762 20.98 -8.12 24.05
C LEU A 762 22.32 -7.48 23.65
N LYS A 763 23.35 -8.29 23.35
CA LYS A 763 24.70 -7.81 23.09
C LYS A 763 24.76 -6.76 21.98
N SER A 764 24.13 -7.01 20.83
CA SER A 764 24.13 -6.07 19.70
C SER A 764 23.47 -4.72 20.05
N GLY A 765 22.41 -4.77 20.86
CA GLY A 765 21.76 -3.56 21.40
C GLY A 765 22.63 -2.82 22.42
N LEU A 766 23.35 -3.54 23.28
CA LEU A 766 24.31 -2.94 24.23
C LEU A 766 25.50 -2.30 23.51
N ASP A 767 26.08 -2.98 22.52
CA ASP A 767 27.17 -2.44 21.69
C ASP A 767 26.72 -1.15 20.98
N LEU A 768 25.46 -1.10 20.53
CA LEU A 768 24.87 0.10 19.95
C LEU A 768 24.66 1.22 20.98
N LEU A 769 24.19 0.89 22.19
CA LEU A 769 24.02 1.85 23.29
C LEU A 769 25.35 2.47 23.71
N GLU A 770 26.41 1.67 23.78
CA GLU A 770 27.77 2.13 24.07
C GLU A 770 28.29 3.08 22.98
N GLU A 771 28.05 2.78 21.70
CA GLU A 771 28.44 3.67 20.59
C GLU A 771 27.69 5.00 20.63
N ILE A 772 26.38 5.00 20.90
CA ILE A 772 25.59 6.25 21.04
C ILE A 772 26.11 7.07 22.24
N GLY A 773 26.42 6.42 23.36
CA GLY A 773 26.89 7.06 24.60
C GLY A 773 28.38 7.41 24.62
N LYS A 774 29.16 7.05 23.59
CA LYS A 774 30.63 7.06 23.58
C LYS A 774 31.30 8.37 23.98
N HIS A 775 30.69 9.50 23.63
CA HIS A 775 31.23 10.85 23.87
C HIS A 775 30.42 11.68 24.89
N VAL A 776 29.47 11.05 25.59
CA VAL A 776 28.75 11.69 26.70
C VAL A 776 29.71 11.90 27.88
N SER A 777 29.76 13.12 28.42
CA SER A 777 30.74 13.48 29.44
C SER A 777 30.29 13.17 30.88
N GLY A 778 31.26 12.86 31.74
CA GLY A 778 31.11 12.92 33.21
C GLY A 778 30.38 11.74 33.85
N ASN A 779 30.84 10.50 33.66
CA ASN A 779 30.26 9.26 34.20
C ASN A 779 28.75 9.08 33.95
N LYS A 780 28.15 9.91 33.09
CA LYS A 780 26.77 9.77 32.63
C LYS A 780 26.76 8.82 31.44
N ASP A 781 25.75 7.96 31.40
CA ASP A 781 25.43 7.16 30.22
C ASP A 781 24.29 7.84 29.43
N LEU A 782 23.99 7.30 28.24
CA LEU A 782 22.88 7.79 27.42
C LEU A 782 21.55 7.71 28.16
N VAL A 783 21.35 6.66 28.98
CA VAL A 783 20.11 6.46 29.73
C VAL A 783 19.88 7.64 30.68
N ALA A 784 20.90 8.09 31.41
CA ALA A 784 20.83 9.27 32.26
C ALA A 784 20.50 10.53 31.46
N VAL A 785 21.10 10.72 30.27
CA VAL A 785 20.80 11.87 29.39
C VAL A 785 19.33 11.86 28.95
N VAL A 786 18.78 10.70 28.55
CA VAL A 786 17.37 10.59 28.16
C VAL A 786 16.45 10.84 29.35
N CYS A 787 16.74 10.29 30.53
CA CYS A 787 15.95 10.54 31.75
C CYS A 787 15.96 12.02 32.14
N GLU A 788 17.12 12.68 32.12
CA GLU A 788 17.23 14.11 32.39
C GLU A 788 16.47 14.95 31.36
N THR A 789 16.46 14.52 30.09
CA THR A 789 15.66 15.14 29.03
C THR A 789 14.17 15.04 29.33
N MET A 790 13.68 13.85 29.70
CA MET A 790 12.29 13.65 30.09
C MET A 790 11.92 14.54 31.29
N ASP A 791 12.76 14.58 32.32
CA ASP A 791 12.53 15.42 33.51
C ASP A 791 12.46 16.91 33.15
N ALA A 792 13.33 17.39 32.25
CA ALA A 792 13.34 18.78 31.79
C ALA A 792 12.03 19.14 31.09
N TYR A 793 11.56 18.32 30.14
CA TYR A 793 10.30 18.58 29.44
C TYR A 793 9.08 18.47 30.36
N MET A 794 9.06 17.51 31.30
CA MET A 794 7.96 17.38 32.28
C MET A 794 7.89 18.54 33.27
N GLN A 795 9.02 19.16 33.61
CA GLN A 795 9.06 20.34 34.46
C GLN A 795 8.65 21.60 33.71
N ASP A 796 9.04 21.73 32.44
CA ASP A 796 8.67 22.86 31.58
C ASP A 796 7.17 22.84 31.24
N GLU A 797 6.59 21.65 30.99
CA GLU A 797 5.14 21.48 30.82
C GLU A 797 4.35 22.00 32.04
N LYS A 798 4.80 21.67 33.25
CA LYS A 798 4.22 22.17 34.50
C LYS A 798 4.39 23.69 34.68
N ALA A 799 5.51 24.25 34.24
CA ALA A 799 5.72 25.70 34.25
C ALA A 799 4.80 26.43 33.25
N THR A 800 4.48 25.80 32.12
CA THR A 800 3.45 26.31 31.17
C THR A 800 2.01 26.07 31.63
N GLU A 801 1.72 25.03 32.43
CA GLU A 801 0.41 24.84 33.06
C GLU A 801 0.12 25.91 34.12
N ASP A 802 1.12 26.37 34.87
CA ASP A 802 0.97 27.48 35.83
C ASP A 802 0.69 28.85 35.17
N VAL A 803 0.87 28.96 33.84
CA VAL A 803 0.47 30.13 33.03
C VAL A 803 -0.86 29.90 32.27
N LYS A 804 -1.43 28.68 32.33
CA LYS A 804 -2.68 28.28 31.66
C LYS A 804 -3.87 28.11 32.62
N ALA A 805 -3.96 28.92 33.68
CA ALA A 805 -5.21 29.13 34.41
C ALA A 805 -6.29 29.92 33.61
N LEU A 806 -6.16 30.04 32.29
CA LEU A 806 -7.20 30.56 31.39
C LEU A 806 -7.15 29.87 30.01
N ARG A 807 -8.16 29.00 29.81
CA ARG A 807 -8.69 28.42 28.55
C ARG A 807 -8.22 27.01 28.13
N SER A 808 -8.98 26.04 28.63
CA SER A 808 -9.77 25.03 27.88
C SER A 808 -9.26 24.59 26.51
N SER A 809 -8.73 23.36 26.43
CA SER A 809 -9.15 22.29 25.50
C SER A 809 -8.11 21.17 25.46
N THR A 810 -8.29 20.10 26.25
CA THR A 810 -7.69 18.78 26.01
C THR A 810 -8.41 17.74 26.87
N HIS A 811 -9.52 17.22 26.35
CA HIS A 811 -9.99 15.87 26.69
C HIS A 811 -9.45 14.94 25.60
N ALA A 812 -8.36 14.22 25.88
CA ALA A 812 -7.93 13.05 25.13
C ALA A 812 -6.83 12.30 25.92
N PHE A 813 -7.17 11.86 27.14
CA PHE A 813 -6.47 10.77 27.82
C PHE A 813 -7.54 9.92 28.53
N SER A 814 -8.28 9.15 27.73
CA SER A 814 -8.98 7.94 28.17
C SER A 814 -9.46 7.12 26.97
N SER A 815 -8.59 6.25 26.47
CA SER A 815 -8.92 4.93 25.89
C SER A 815 -7.64 4.28 25.40
#